data_AF-A0A2R6JD02-F1
#
_entry.id   AF-A0A2R6JD02-F1
#
_cell.length_a   1.000
_cell.length_b   1.000
_cell.length_c   1.000
_cell.angle_alpha   90.00
_cell.angle_beta   90.00
_cell.angle_gamma   90.00
#
_symmetry.space_group_name_H-M   'P 1'
#
loop_
_entity.id
_entity.type
_entity.pdbx_description
1 polymer ?
#
loop_
_entity_poly.entity_id
_entity_poly.type
_entity_poly.pdbx_seq_one_letter_code
_entity_poly.pdbx_strand_id
1 'polypeptide(L)'
;MRIPETKRFTPTLRPAVRLVEKAGPIPHDDRHISSWNGGDGFASRDVGAPCIARFRAGTRAMRRRTLLGGMGAAGAGVGGLLGTSIFSRAAAQRDATVVIGDGHLTLTGTSDYATETDTGALTLSFTDDQGAENGGGVPINSTYEFGDVFRVDNDGAREVEVTATVAVDSDATESFSLYVGDDTDRTIEGSTDGDHNVVAPGEGFAVGVAIETGDERADDRTVVIELAAMATEGGSTGDGGGTTGGRIPTLVADSAASLLNADGDRLTDESVAAVWAENAATNTDSDGNGDAVDYGDDRIPLVAADTTTNAVGFGAMFVEDTDDYTKWDYGSEEFVLNVWDATVGDATDGTATVLWDEGHGQFYDLANFGEFEGYAESHGYDVRATADLEGDLPDADAAVITSPSESFSDSETQALEDFLADGGGLFLHDQADYNDFDETATLDDLADALDLAFRFNDDQVEDEFNNDGEVFVPTTGAFNDAEFDYFGDREDRGLGLDPNSTYVTEIESVTDGDTVDVVLNDREESIRMLGIDTPETSDNSRFERVQEWEGIEDIDYLGSEGDAASSYAAGELDGETVEIFFDENEPARDVFDRVLAYIRYDCSGDGNRDTVYNKQAIEDGYSRTYDSGLARHDEFLAAETAARDAGRQVWRKSDPANSSEIRDRDVEELFLPVGSSVVSTSGAVSDDRVPVYAELTAEQNGDDTYEGILADIPTVALDEGSGVAVFGSPLIDESYEPGEGSGYNADQYENFVFLTNVIDALADDNSPSDDVLIDGGHGQFAAGYALSAEDAAYYLRYLEGQGGIEFQGINDVAANLDAADARALVVTAPAEAYTDAELDALASFRDDGGAVVLMNSGAPLPAARKNLNAVAEALGTDLRANDDIVADKVNNDNGDERVPTTSNFDESFDLYSAYS
;
A
#
# COMPACT_ATOMS: atom_id res chain seq x y z
N MET A 1 30.85 -27.38 84.61
CA MET A 1 32.28 -27.63 84.30
C MET A 1 32.44 -27.43 82.81
N ARG A 2 33.08 -26.33 82.35
CA ARG A 2 33.30 -25.93 80.93
C ARG A 2 32.00 -25.74 80.11
N ILE A 3 31.56 -24.58 79.58
CA ILE A 3 32.11 -23.22 79.30
C ILE A 3 33.42 -23.12 78.50
N PRO A 4 33.61 -22.04 77.70
CA PRO A 4 32.66 -20.98 77.24
C PRO A 4 32.53 -21.01 75.67
N GLU A 5 32.35 -20.02 74.78
CA GLU A 5 32.33 -18.52 74.69
C GLU A 5 31.31 -18.08 73.59
N THR A 6 30.35 -17.15 73.84
CA THR A 6 30.21 -15.73 73.35
C THR A 6 29.89 -15.50 71.86
N LYS A 7 28.81 -14.78 71.44
CA LYS A 7 28.35 -13.36 71.68
C LYS A 7 29.20 -12.29 70.96
N ARG A 8 28.62 -11.31 70.23
CA ARG A 8 27.88 -10.09 70.70
C ARG A 8 27.00 -9.47 69.57
N PHE A 9 25.77 -8.97 69.79
CA PHE A 9 25.35 -7.61 70.27
C PHE A 9 25.80 -6.44 69.34
N THR A 10 24.98 -5.47 68.88
CA THR A 10 23.60 -5.01 69.23
C THR A 10 23.01 -4.10 68.12
N PRO A 11 21.68 -3.86 68.08
CA PRO A 11 21.15 -2.52 67.74
C PRO A 11 20.18 -1.93 68.79
N THR A 12 20.26 -0.61 69.01
CA THR A 12 19.47 0.21 69.96
C THR A 12 19.65 1.70 69.56
N LEU A 13 18.67 2.63 69.60
CA LEU A 13 17.33 2.67 70.22
C LEU A 13 16.27 3.38 69.32
N ARG A 14 14.97 3.10 69.55
CA ARG A 14 13.85 4.06 69.33
C ARG A 14 13.69 4.95 70.59
N PRO A 15 13.09 6.16 70.53
CA PRO A 15 11.64 6.24 70.82
C PRO A 15 10.83 7.45 70.27
N ALA A 16 9.50 7.32 70.42
CA ALA A 16 8.49 8.37 70.73
C ALA A 16 7.82 9.19 69.59
N VAL A 17 6.62 8.71 69.23
CA VAL A 17 5.51 9.44 68.57
C VAL A 17 4.98 10.61 69.43
N ARG A 18 4.52 11.70 68.81
CA ARG A 18 3.37 12.49 69.30
C ARG A 18 2.68 13.39 68.26
N LEU A 19 1.37 13.17 68.08
CA LEU A 19 0.41 14.09 67.45
C LEU A 19 -0.03 15.20 68.44
N VAL A 20 -0.42 16.38 67.93
CA VAL A 20 -1.60 17.22 68.33
C VAL A 20 -1.92 18.21 67.18
N GLU A 21 -3.20 18.56 66.98
CA GLU A 21 -3.71 19.41 65.88
C GLU A 21 -3.70 20.94 66.11
N LYS A 22 -3.98 21.68 65.00
CA LYS A 22 -4.92 22.83 64.85
C LYS A 22 -4.50 24.31 65.06
N ALA A 23 -4.64 25.05 63.94
CA ALA A 23 -5.49 26.25 63.75
C ALA A 23 -4.99 27.70 64.01
N GLY A 24 -4.29 28.27 63.01
CA GLY A 24 -4.45 29.65 62.47
C GLY A 24 -4.24 30.89 63.38
N PRO A 25 -4.54 32.12 62.89
CA PRO A 25 -4.89 32.55 61.53
C PRO A 25 -3.96 33.65 60.93
N ILE A 26 -4.32 34.16 59.73
CA ILE A 26 -3.66 35.24 58.97
C ILE A 26 -3.69 36.61 59.71
N PRO A 27 -2.76 37.55 59.40
CA PRO A 27 -3.18 38.77 58.68
C PRO A 27 -2.17 39.33 57.64
N HIS A 28 -2.67 40.17 56.71
CA HIS A 28 -1.90 40.95 55.73
C HIS A 28 -1.14 42.16 56.35
N ASP A 29 -0.11 42.65 55.66
CA ASP A 29 0.06 44.08 55.32
C ASP A 29 0.92 44.21 54.04
N ASP A 30 0.71 45.28 53.27
CA ASP A 30 1.46 45.61 52.05
C ASP A 30 2.74 46.39 52.37
N ARG A 31 3.79 46.28 51.52
CA ARG A 31 4.27 47.41 50.67
C ARG A 31 5.64 47.27 49.97
N HIS A 32 5.67 47.87 48.77
CA HIS A 32 6.77 48.59 48.11
C HIS A 32 8.09 47.90 47.78
N ILE A 33 8.21 47.51 46.50
CA ILE A 33 9.12 48.09 45.51
C ILE A 33 10.44 48.70 46.04
N SER A 34 11.56 48.08 45.67
CA SER A 34 12.75 48.81 45.21
C SER A 34 13.50 47.97 44.16
N SER A 35 13.70 48.52 42.97
CA SER A 35 14.44 47.90 41.87
C SER A 35 15.93 47.74 42.17
N TRP A 36 16.57 46.73 41.56
CA TRP A 36 17.98 46.76 41.12
C TRP A 36 18.15 45.77 39.95
N ASN A 37 19.01 46.09 38.97
CA ASN A 37 19.21 45.27 37.76
C ASN A 37 20.35 44.26 37.92
N GLY A 38 20.23 43.14 37.21
CA GLY A 38 21.18 42.03 37.16
C GLY A 38 20.40 40.72 37.00
N GLY A 39 20.34 40.06 35.83
CA GLY A 39 20.99 40.39 34.57
C GLY A 39 22.09 39.40 34.18
N ASP A 40 21.76 38.11 34.24
CA ASP A 40 22.40 37.00 33.53
C ASP A 40 21.26 36.20 32.88
N GLY A 41 21.50 35.62 31.71
CA GLY A 41 20.45 34.99 30.89
C GLY A 41 20.35 33.48 31.07
N PHE A 42 19.15 33.00 31.34
CA PHE A 42 18.69 31.68 30.89
C PHE A 42 17.43 31.94 30.06
N ALA A 43 17.42 31.47 28.82
CA ALA A 43 16.21 31.39 28.03
C ALA A 43 15.52 30.07 28.39
N SER A 44 14.41 30.14 29.11
CA SER A 44 13.40 29.09 28.98
C SER A 44 12.89 29.13 27.54
N ARG A 45 12.86 27.99 26.85
CA ARG A 45 11.96 27.83 25.70
C ARG A 45 10.55 28.15 26.21
N ASP A 46 9.81 29.00 25.50
CA ASP A 46 8.38 29.14 25.74
C ASP A 46 7.74 27.85 25.22
N VAL A 47 7.31 26.97 26.14
CA VAL A 47 6.48 25.82 25.80
C VAL A 47 5.11 26.35 25.36
N GLY A 48 4.54 25.78 24.30
CA GLY A 48 3.23 26.18 23.78
C GLY A 48 2.17 26.25 24.88
N ALA A 49 1.33 27.29 24.84
CA ALA A 49 0.13 27.33 25.65
C ALA A 49 -1.02 26.75 24.79
N PRO A 50 -1.58 25.58 25.14
CA PRO A 50 -2.65 24.96 24.34
C PRO A 50 -3.87 25.88 24.20
N CYS A 51 -4.63 25.74 23.11
CA CYS A 51 -5.66 26.69 22.64
C CYS A 51 -6.95 26.81 23.50
N ILE A 52 -6.87 26.34 24.75
CA ILE A 52 -7.79 26.45 25.90
C ILE A 52 -8.34 27.88 26.16
N ALA A 53 -7.84 28.90 25.46
CA ALA A 53 -8.39 30.26 25.44
C ALA A 53 -9.81 30.37 24.82
N ARG A 54 -10.25 29.43 23.95
CA ARG A 54 -11.52 29.48 23.20
C ARG A 54 -12.79 29.09 24.01
N PHE A 55 -12.94 29.53 25.27
CA PHE A 55 -14.17 29.30 26.07
C PHE A 55 -15.41 30.07 25.54
N ARG A 56 -16.02 29.60 24.44
CA ARG A 56 -17.21 30.19 23.78
C ARG A 56 -18.47 30.07 24.64
N ALA A 57 -18.78 31.11 25.41
CA ALA A 57 -20.01 31.21 26.20
C ALA A 57 -21.29 31.48 25.34
N GLY A 58 -21.66 30.53 24.46
CA GLY A 58 -22.71 30.68 23.45
C GLY A 58 -23.88 29.69 23.56
N THR A 59 -25.01 30.08 24.15
CA THR A 59 -26.21 29.22 24.16
C THR A 59 -26.98 29.26 22.84
N ARG A 60 -27.15 28.12 22.13
CA ARG A 60 -28.47 27.67 21.62
C ARG A 60 -28.53 26.30 20.90
N ALA A 61 -29.35 25.42 21.48
CA ALA A 61 -30.39 24.65 20.78
C ALA A 61 -29.98 23.67 19.65
N MET A 62 -29.36 22.56 20.05
CA MET A 62 -29.42 21.25 19.37
C MET A 62 -30.77 21.04 18.65
N ARG A 63 -30.71 20.82 17.33
CA ARG A 63 -31.83 20.35 16.52
C ARG A 63 -31.56 18.92 16.08
N ARG A 64 -32.13 17.94 16.78
CA ARG A 64 -32.27 16.60 16.21
C ARG A 64 -33.14 16.68 14.96
N ARG A 65 -32.55 16.48 13.78
CA ARG A 65 -33.25 15.76 12.71
C ARG A 65 -33.37 14.29 13.17
N THR A 66 -34.39 13.61 12.69
CA THR A 66 -34.58 12.18 12.92
C THR A 66 -35.09 11.65 11.60
N LEU A 67 -34.16 11.23 10.75
CA LEU A 67 -34.50 10.41 9.61
C LEU A 67 -34.95 9.05 10.15
N LEU A 68 -36.17 8.69 9.76
CA LEU A 68 -36.82 7.42 10.08
C LEU A 68 -37.53 6.96 8.81
N GLY A 69 -36.76 6.90 7.71
CA GLY A 69 -37.02 5.97 6.62
C GLY A 69 -36.60 4.57 7.09
N GLY A 70 -37.30 3.53 6.66
CA GLY A 70 -37.04 2.18 7.14
C GLY A 70 -36.99 1.20 5.98
N MET A 71 -35.81 0.63 5.74
CA MET A 71 -35.68 -0.59 4.96
C MET A 71 -36.25 -1.79 5.73
N GLY A 72 -36.76 -2.77 4.98
CA GLY A 72 -37.36 -3.99 5.52
C GLY A 72 -36.33 -5.11 5.65
N ALA A 73 -36.37 -5.87 6.74
CA ALA A 73 -35.33 -6.84 7.06
C ALA A 73 -35.29 -8.07 6.13
N ALA A 74 -34.23 -8.17 5.34
CA ALA A 74 -33.52 -9.37 4.91
C ALA A 74 -32.04 -8.97 4.67
N GLY A 75 -31.02 -9.81 4.89
CA GLY A 75 -31.09 -11.20 5.37
C GLY A 75 -29.76 -11.81 5.86
N ALA A 76 -28.62 -11.13 5.68
CA ALA A 76 -27.30 -11.47 6.22
C ALA A 76 -26.77 -10.30 7.08
N GLY A 77 -25.60 -10.46 7.71
CA GLY A 77 -25.05 -9.46 8.63
C GLY A 77 -23.79 -8.80 8.11
N VAL A 78 -23.87 -7.52 7.75
CA VAL A 78 -22.73 -6.61 7.79
C VAL A 78 -22.76 -5.94 9.17
N GLY A 79 -21.62 -5.95 9.85
CA GLY A 79 -21.44 -5.30 11.13
C GLY A 79 -20.07 -4.66 11.15
N GLY A 80 -19.98 -3.45 10.59
CA GLY A 80 -18.74 -2.66 10.56
C GLY A 80 -18.14 -2.56 11.96
N LEU A 81 -16.92 -3.04 12.09
CA LEU A 81 -16.14 -3.10 13.30
C LEU A 81 -14.69 -2.88 12.88
N LEU A 82 -14.30 -1.61 12.78
CA LEU A 82 -12.91 -1.20 12.64
C LEU A 82 -12.13 -1.75 13.84
N GLY A 83 -10.92 -2.27 13.60
CA GLY A 83 -10.11 -2.97 14.60
C GLY A 83 -9.16 -4.00 13.99
N THR A 84 -8.01 -3.52 13.51
CA THR A 84 -6.70 -4.23 13.44
C THR A 84 -6.63 -5.65 12.86
N SER A 85 -7.59 -6.09 12.04
CA SER A 85 -7.77 -7.51 11.67
C SER A 85 -7.88 -7.75 10.15
N ILE A 86 -6.89 -7.35 9.34
CA ILE A 86 -7.03 -7.32 7.86
C ILE A 86 -6.05 -8.17 7.04
N PHE A 87 -5.05 -8.83 7.64
CA PHE A 87 -4.07 -9.65 6.90
C PHE A 87 -4.08 -11.12 7.34
N SER A 88 -4.06 -12.06 6.40
CA SER A 88 -4.10 -13.51 6.68
C SER A 88 -3.39 -14.33 5.59
N ARG A 89 -2.28 -14.99 5.95
CA ARG A 89 -1.34 -15.61 4.99
C ARG A 89 -1.74 -17.05 4.57
N ALA A 90 -1.55 -17.36 3.29
CA ALA A 90 -1.59 -18.71 2.66
C ALA A 90 -0.61 -18.75 1.47
N ALA A 91 -0.55 -19.84 0.68
CA ALA A 91 0.37 -19.98 -0.48
C ALA A 91 -0.07 -21.05 -1.50
N ALA A 92 0.35 -20.91 -2.77
CA ALA A 92 -0.01 -21.75 -3.93
C ALA A 92 1.16 -22.01 -4.91
N GLN A 93 1.06 -23.03 -5.78
CA GLN A 93 2.08 -23.34 -6.80
C GLN A 93 1.87 -22.53 -8.10
N ARG A 94 2.94 -21.93 -8.62
CA ARG A 94 2.96 -21.20 -9.91
C ARG A 94 4.06 -21.76 -10.83
N ASP A 95 3.66 -22.34 -11.97
CA ASP A 95 4.53 -22.74 -13.08
C ASP A 95 4.22 -21.88 -14.31
N ALA A 96 5.22 -21.52 -15.12
CA ALA A 96 5.02 -20.79 -16.38
C ALA A 96 5.69 -21.46 -17.60
N THR A 97 5.35 -21.08 -18.82
CA THR A 97 6.07 -21.53 -20.03
C THR A 97 6.24 -20.41 -21.04
N VAL A 98 7.50 -20.02 -21.31
CA VAL A 98 7.89 -19.00 -22.27
C VAL A 98 8.07 -19.61 -23.66
N VAL A 99 7.30 -19.10 -24.63
CA VAL A 99 7.40 -19.42 -26.05
C VAL A 99 7.77 -18.17 -26.86
N ILE A 100 8.29 -18.36 -28.07
CA ILE A 100 8.42 -17.29 -29.07
C ILE A 100 7.32 -17.50 -30.09
N GLY A 101 6.44 -16.51 -30.26
CA GLY A 101 5.29 -16.61 -31.17
C GLY A 101 5.69 -16.60 -32.64
N ASP A 102 6.26 -15.48 -33.11
CA ASP A 102 6.90 -15.41 -34.42
C ASP A 102 8.09 -14.43 -34.42
N GLY A 103 9.23 -14.82 -35.00
CA GLY A 103 10.41 -13.97 -34.98
C GLY A 103 11.76 -14.61 -35.34
N HIS A 104 12.83 -13.88 -34.99
CA HIS A 104 14.21 -14.34 -35.02
C HIS A 104 14.87 -14.15 -33.63
N LEU A 105 14.11 -14.41 -32.58
CA LEU A 105 14.63 -14.44 -31.21
C LEU A 105 15.21 -15.82 -30.89
N THR A 106 16.12 -15.86 -29.92
CA THR A 106 16.53 -17.07 -29.19
C THR A 106 16.35 -16.81 -27.70
N LEU A 107 15.67 -17.73 -27.02
CA LEU A 107 15.63 -17.76 -25.56
C LEU A 107 16.81 -18.56 -25.00
N THR A 108 17.28 -18.21 -23.81
CA THR A 108 18.26 -19.00 -23.05
C THR A 108 17.96 -18.81 -21.56
N GLY A 109 17.77 -19.90 -20.82
CA GLY A 109 17.58 -19.83 -19.37
C GLY A 109 18.85 -19.33 -18.68
N THR A 110 18.72 -18.40 -17.74
CA THR A 110 19.86 -17.79 -17.02
C THR A 110 19.82 -17.99 -15.51
N SER A 111 18.65 -18.31 -14.93
CA SER A 111 18.49 -18.86 -13.57
C SER A 111 18.09 -20.35 -13.59
N ASP A 112 18.15 -21.03 -12.44
CA ASP A 112 17.67 -22.41 -12.30
C ASP A 112 16.13 -22.53 -12.37
N TYR A 113 15.38 -21.42 -12.21
CA TYR A 113 13.94 -21.36 -12.48
C TYR A 113 13.61 -21.65 -13.97
N ALA A 114 14.52 -21.39 -14.92
CA ALA A 114 14.24 -21.39 -16.37
C ALA A 114 14.83 -22.60 -17.13
N THR A 115 14.04 -23.67 -17.30
CA THR A 115 14.46 -24.91 -18.00
C THR A 115 14.25 -24.86 -19.52
N GLU A 116 15.32 -24.98 -20.31
CA GLU A 116 15.26 -25.16 -21.77
C GLU A 116 14.59 -26.48 -22.19
N THR A 117 13.57 -26.38 -23.05
CA THR A 117 12.87 -27.53 -23.64
C THR A 117 13.54 -28.02 -24.94
N ASP A 118 13.31 -29.31 -25.29
CA ASP A 118 13.67 -29.92 -26.59
C ASP A 118 13.08 -29.17 -27.83
N THR A 119 12.20 -28.20 -27.60
CA THR A 119 11.47 -27.37 -28.59
C THR A 119 12.02 -25.95 -28.75
N GLY A 120 12.86 -25.45 -27.85
CA GLY A 120 13.36 -24.07 -27.86
C GLY A 120 12.49 -23.04 -27.11
N ALA A 121 11.46 -23.51 -26.41
CA ALA A 121 10.74 -22.78 -25.37
C ALA A 121 11.42 -22.99 -23.99
N LEU A 122 11.13 -22.13 -23.02
CA LEU A 122 11.50 -22.32 -21.61
C LEU A 122 10.28 -22.75 -20.81
N THR A 123 10.44 -23.68 -19.88
CA THR A 123 9.49 -23.83 -18.77
C THR A 123 10.08 -23.09 -17.58
N LEU A 124 9.34 -22.15 -17.01
CA LEU A 124 9.70 -21.53 -15.74
C LEU A 124 8.97 -22.28 -14.62
N SER A 125 9.61 -22.48 -13.48
CA SER A 125 8.93 -23.00 -12.29
C SER A 125 9.39 -22.21 -11.08
N PHE A 126 8.44 -21.67 -10.33
CA PHE A 126 8.68 -20.92 -9.10
C PHE A 126 8.38 -21.83 -7.89
N THR A 127 8.76 -23.10 -8.04
CA THR A 127 8.67 -24.12 -7.00
C THR A 127 10.05 -24.60 -6.60
N ASP A 128 10.22 -24.78 -5.30
CA ASP A 128 11.33 -25.50 -4.68
C ASP A 128 11.24 -27.02 -4.95
N ASP A 129 11.11 -27.46 -6.20
CA ASP A 129 10.80 -28.86 -6.47
C ASP A 129 12.02 -29.79 -6.26
N GLN A 130 12.01 -30.47 -5.11
CA GLN A 130 12.17 -31.94 -5.09
C GLN A 130 11.12 -32.62 -4.17
N GLY A 131 9.83 -32.33 -4.38
CA GLY A 131 8.72 -33.23 -4.03
C GLY A 131 8.21 -33.22 -2.59
N ALA A 132 7.83 -32.05 -2.06
CA ALA A 132 7.01 -31.93 -0.85
C ALA A 132 5.53 -32.31 -1.13
N GLU A 133 4.86 -33.04 -0.23
CA GLU A 133 3.40 -33.28 -0.32
C GLU A 133 2.56 -32.16 0.39
N ASN A 134 3.14 -30.99 0.69
CA ASN A 134 2.48 -29.85 1.33
C ASN A 134 2.95 -28.47 0.76
N GLY A 135 2.27 -27.91 -0.24
CA GLY A 135 2.23 -26.46 -0.50
C GLY A 135 3.56 -25.68 -0.60
N GLY A 136 4.43 -26.02 -1.55
CA GLY A 136 5.56 -25.17 -1.97
C GLY A 136 5.16 -24.27 -3.15
N GLY A 137 5.62 -23.01 -3.16
CA GLY A 137 5.25 -21.99 -4.15
C GLY A 137 4.95 -20.62 -3.54
N VAL A 138 4.43 -19.68 -4.32
CA VAL A 138 4.25 -18.26 -3.98
C VAL A 138 3.20 -18.06 -2.86
N PRO A 139 3.51 -17.35 -1.76
CA PRO A 139 2.52 -16.84 -0.79
C PRO A 139 1.50 -15.87 -1.40
N ILE A 140 0.30 -15.80 -0.80
CA ILE A 140 -0.72 -14.78 -1.12
C ILE A 140 -0.44 -13.44 -0.42
N ASN A 141 -1.03 -12.35 -0.93
CA ASN A 141 -0.90 -10.97 -0.42
C ASN A 141 0.57 -10.51 -0.41
N SER A 142 1.30 -10.74 -1.50
CA SER A 142 2.73 -10.41 -1.61
C SER A 142 3.21 -10.36 -3.06
N THR A 143 3.92 -9.30 -3.42
CA THR A 143 4.66 -9.19 -4.69
C THR A 143 6.02 -9.89 -4.58
N TYR A 144 6.39 -10.58 -5.66
CA TYR A 144 7.66 -11.27 -5.85
C TYR A 144 8.33 -10.77 -7.12
N GLU A 145 9.65 -10.71 -7.13
CA GLU A 145 10.40 -10.59 -8.39
C GLU A 145 11.47 -11.69 -8.46
N PHE A 146 11.94 -11.95 -9.67
CA PHE A 146 13.00 -12.87 -10.00
C PHE A 146 13.83 -12.22 -11.11
N GLY A 147 15.00 -11.68 -10.79
CA GLY A 147 15.87 -11.02 -11.77
C GLY A 147 16.60 -12.02 -12.68
N ASP A 148 16.98 -11.59 -13.88
CA ASP A 148 17.81 -12.36 -14.83
C ASP A 148 17.33 -13.83 -15.09
N VAL A 149 16.03 -14.12 -15.00
CA VAL A 149 15.45 -15.48 -15.12
C VAL A 149 15.80 -16.12 -16.46
N PHE A 150 15.62 -15.37 -17.54
CA PHE A 150 16.03 -15.81 -18.87
C PHE A 150 16.54 -14.65 -19.72
N ARG A 151 17.13 -14.98 -20.88
CA ARG A 151 17.68 -14.01 -21.82
C ARG A 151 17.01 -14.12 -23.19
N VAL A 152 16.77 -12.96 -23.82
CA VAL A 152 16.29 -12.82 -25.20
C VAL A 152 17.40 -12.21 -26.08
N ASP A 153 17.82 -12.94 -27.11
CA ASP A 153 18.80 -12.48 -28.11
C ASP A 153 18.18 -12.37 -29.52
N ASN A 154 18.43 -11.27 -30.23
CA ASN A 154 17.98 -11.06 -31.61
C ASN A 154 18.97 -11.66 -32.62
N ASP A 155 18.72 -12.90 -33.03
CA ASP A 155 19.44 -13.63 -34.10
C ASP A 155 19.07 -13.14 -35.52
N GLY A 156 18.24 -12.10 -35.61
CA GLY A 156 17.72 -11.52 -36.85
C GLY A 156 18.72 -10.69 -37.66
N ALA A 157 18.23 -10.19 -38.79
CA ALA A 157 18.99 -9.34 -39.71
C ALA A 157 18.52 -7.87 -39.72
N ARG A 158 17.67 -7.50 -38.75
CA ARG A 158 17.10 -6.16 -38.54
C ARG A 158 16.97 -5.91 -37.04
N GLU A 159 16.99 -4.64 -36.70
CA GLU A 159 16.52 -4.13 -35.41
C GLU A 159 15.05 -4.56 -35.21
N VAL A 160 14.71 -5.00 -34.00
CA VAL A 160 13.35 -5.39 -33.60
C VAL A 160 13.06 -4.84 -32.21
N GLU A 161 11.80 -4.55 -31.93
CA GLU A 161 11.31 -4.35 -30.57
C GLU A 161 10.79 -5.68 -30.03
N VAL A 162 11.08 -5.99 -28.77
CA VAL A 162 10.64 -7.22 -28.10
C VAL A 162 9.54 -6.86 -27.11
N THR A 163 8.39 -7.51 -27.25
CA THR A 163 7.24 -7.39 -26.36
C THR A 163 6.85 -8.78 -25.83
N ALA A 164 6.15 -8.80 -24.70
CA ALA A 164 5.63 -9.99 -24.05
C ALA A 164 4.11 -9.90 -23.92
N THR A 165 3.47 -11.06 -23.94
CA THR A 165 2.11 -11.27 -23.45
C THR A 165 2.20 -12.35 -22.38
N VAL A 166 1.63 -12.11 -21.20
CA VAL A 166 1.52 -13.12 -20.14
C VAL A 166 0.05 -13.46 -19.95
N ALA A 167 -0.28 -14.74 -20.01
CA ALA A 167 -1.61 -15.29 -19.80
C ALA A 167 -1.59 -16.24 -18.60
N VAL A 168 -2.39 -15.90 -17.59
CA VAL A 168 -2.61 -16.69 -16.36
C VAL A 168 -3.95 -17.45 -16.52
N ASP A 169 -4.43 -18.12 -15.47
CA ASP A 169 -5.64 -18.97 -15.48
C ASP A 169 -6.76 -18.22 -14.73
N SER A 170 -7.74 -17.69 -15.48
CA SER A 170 -8.64 -16.55 -15.16
C SER A 170 -9.50 -16.59 -13.88
N ASP A 171 -9.37 -17.62 -13.04
CA ASP A 171 -9.90 -17.60 -11.67
C ASP A 171 -8.80 -17.09 -10.69
N ALA A 172 -7.98 -16.10 -11.03
CA ALA A 172 -6.77 -15.73 -10.27
C ALA A 172 -6.67 -14.24 -9.92
N THR A 173 -6.58 -13.94 -8.62
CA THR A 173 -6.19 -12.64 -8.07
C THR A 173 -4.65 -12.53 -7.94
N GLU A 174 -3.88 -13.02 -8.92
CA GLU A 174 -2.40 -13.12 -8.82
C GLU A 174 -1.73 -12.83 -10.18
N SER A 175 -1.18 -11.62 -10.34
CA SER A 175 -0.54 -11.14 -11.58
C SER A 175 0.86 -11.74 -11.82
N PHE A 176 1.38 -11.69 -13.06
CA PHE A 176 2.68 -12.26 -13.44
C PHE A 176 3.34 -11.47 -14.58
N SER A 177 4.30 -10.57 -14.32
CA SER A 177 4.86 -9.65 -15.34
C SER A 177 6.31 -9.95 -15.71
N LEU A 178 6.86 -9.28 -16.73
CA LEU A 178 8.25 -9.39 -17.17
C LEU A 178 8.91 -8.03 -17.31
N TYR A 179 10.19 -7.92 -16.92
CA TYR A 179 10.94 -6.66 -16.95
C TYR A 179 12.38 -6.81 -17.44
N VAL A 180 13.01 -5.71 -17.87
CA VAL A 180 14.30 -5.75 -18.58
C VAL A 180 15.50 -5.67 -17.62
N GLY A 181 16.04 -6.83 -17.26
CA GLY A 181 17.24 -6.99 -16.45
C GLY A 181 16.97 -6.80 -14.96
N ASP A 182 17.39 -5.65 -14.43
CA ASP A 182 17.26 -5.23 -13.02
C ASP A 182 16.20 -4.14 -12.82
N ASP A 183 15.52 -3.72 -13.90
CA ASP A 183 14.79 -2.46 -14.03
C ASP A 183 13.28 -2.76 -14.13
N THR A 184 12.58 -2.77 -12.99
CA THR A 184 11.19 -3.26 -12.87
C THR A 184 10.16 -2.29 -13.46
N ASP A 185 10.40 -0.99 -13.35
CA ASP A 185 9.66 0.07 -14.07
C ASP A 185 9.70 -0.12 -15.61
N ARG A 186 10.66 -0.91 -16.10
CA ARG A 186 10.89 -1.19 -17.52
C ARG A 186 10.35 -2.58 -17.89
N THR A 187 9.03 -2.69 -17.92
CA THR A 187 8.31 -3.90 -18.33
C THR A 187 8.54 -4.29 -19.80
N ILE A 188 8.17 -5.52 -20.14
CA ILE A 188 8.19 -6.07 -21.51
C ILE A 188 6.75 -6.26 -22.04
N GLU A 189 5.74 -6.29 -21.15
CA GLU A 189 4.31 -6.24 -21.52
C GLU A 189 3.92 -4.93 -22.23
N GLY A 190 4.64 -3.82 -22.04
CA GLY A 190 4.47 -2.62 -22.86
C GLY A 190 5.02 -1.35 -22.21
N SER A 191 5.78 -0.55 -22.98
CA SER A 191 6.31 0.72 -22.47
C SER A 191 5.33 1.88 -22.68
N THR A 192 4.70 2.32 -21.59
CA THR A 192 3.82 3.50 -21.55
C THR A 192 4.58 4.83 -21.66
N ASP A 193 5.84 4.88 -21.20
CA ASP A 193 6.67 6.11 -21.20
C ASP A 193 7.63 6.24 -22.42
N GLY A 194 7.49 5.34 -23.41
CA GLY A 194 8.19 5.43 -24.70
C GLY A 194 9.64 4.93 -24.73
N ASP A 195 10.10 4.21 -23.71
CA ASP A 195 11.46 3.63 -23.67
C ASP A 195 11.50 2.22 -24.30
N HIS A 196 11.05 2.16 -25.55
CA HIS A 196 10.94 0.98 -26.42
C HIS A 196 12.06 -0.08 -26.24
N ASN A 197 11.67 -1.35 -26.11
CA ASN A 197 12.58 -2.49 -25.87
C ASN A 197 13.28 -2.97 -27.16
N VAL A 198 14.04 -2.07 -27.78
CA VAL A 198 14.65 -2.24 -29.11
C VAL A 198 15.99 -2.98 -29.05
N VAL A 199 16.05 -4.13 -29.74
CA VAL A 199 17.21 -5.02 -29.80
C VAL A 199 17.83 -5.02 -31.20
N ALA A 200 19.12 -4.66 -31.28
CA ALA A 200 19.89 -4.68 -32.52
C ALA A 200 20.33 -6.11 -32.95
N PRO A 201 20.62 -6.35 -34.24
CA PRO A 201 21.07 -7.66 -34.74
C PRO A 201 22.33 -8.23 -34.05
N GLY A 202 22.16 -9.32 -33.32
CA GLY A 202 23.21 -9.98 -32.53
C GLY A 202 23.47 -9.36 -31.17
N GLU A 203 22.51 -8.58 -30.65
CA GLU A 203 22.44 -8.08 -29.27
C GLU A 203 21.16 -8.61 -28.61
N GLY A 204 20.93 -8.30 -27.34
CA GLY A 204 19.84 -8.87 -26.53
C GLY A 204 19.92 -8.45 -25.06
N PHE A 205 18.84 -8.62 -24.31
CA PHE A 205 18.73 -8.29 -22.89
C PHE A 205 18.31 -9.51 -22.05
N ALA A 206 18.61 -9.45 -20.76
CA ALA A 206 18.08 -10.41 -19.79
C ALA A 206 16.71 -9.92 -19.30
N VAL A 207 15.91 -10.86 -18.80
CA VAL A 207 14.50 -10.70 -18.48
C VAL A 207 14.27 -11.19 -17.06
N GLY A 208 13.81 -10.29 -16.20
CA GLY A 208 13.23 -10.63 -14.92
C GLY A 208 11.74 -10.97 -15.04
N VAL A 209 11.20 -11.58 -14.00
CA VAL A 209 9.79 -11.94 -13.82
C VAL A 209 9.32 -11.30 -12.53
N ALA A 210 8.11 -10.73 -12.47
CA ALA A 210 7.42 -10.51 -11.20
C ALA A 210 6.17 -11.38 -11.09
N ILE A 211 5.74 -11.65 -9.86
CA ILE A 211 4.49 -12.36 -9.54
C ILE A 211 3.85 -11.64 -8.36
N GLU A 212 2.70 -11.01 -8.57
CA GLU A 212 1.91 -10.41 -7.50
C GLU A 212 0.81 -11.37 -7.05
N THR A 213 0.41 -11.31 -5.78
CA THR A 213 -0.59 -12.24 -5.27
C THR A 213 -1.58 -11.58 -4.31
N GLY A 214 -2.86 -11.91 -4.45
CA GLY A 214 -3.98 -11.44 -3.64
C GLY A 214 -4.71 -12.56 -2.88
N ASP A 215 -5.77 -12.19 -2.16
CA ASP A 215 -6.41 -12.92 -1.06
C ASP A 215 -6.91 -14.37 -1.32
N GLU A 216 -7.13 -14.76 -2.58
CA GLU A 216 -7.69 -16.07 -2.92
C GLU A 216 -6.66 -17.21 -2.80
N ARG A 217 -7.03 -18.26 -2.06
CA ARG A 217 -6.16 -19.44 -1.86
C ARG A 217 -6.20 -20.38 -3.07
N ALA A 218 -5.41 -20.07 -4.10
CA ALA A 218 -5.32 -20.86 -5.33
C ALA A 218 -4.87 -22.33 -5.15
N ASP A 219 -5.37 -23.21 -6.02
CA ASP A 219 -4.76 -24.51 -6.37
C ASP A 219 -3.65 -24.27 -7.43
N ASP A 220 -2.76 -25.26 -7.67
CA ASP A 220 -1.62 -25.18 -8.60
C ASP A 220 -2.00 -24.60 -10.00
N ARG A 221 -1.40 -23.45 -10.41
CA ARG A 221 -1.70 -22.77 -11.69
C ARG A 221 -0.60 -22.95 -12.75
N THR A 222 -0.99 -22.76 -14.01
CA THR A 222 -0.09 -22.79 -15.18
C THR A 222 -0.23 -21.51 -15.99
N VAL A 223 0.83 -20.71 -16.01
CA VAL A 223 0.99 -19.47 -16.79
C VAL A 223 1.62 -19.77 -18.15
N VAL A 224 1.26 -19.00 -19.18
CA VAL A 224 1.87 -19.05 -20.52
C VAL A 224 2.37 -17.66 -20.89
N ILE A 225 3.57 -17.58 -21.46
CA ILE A 225 4.25 -16.33 -21.77
C ILE A 225 4.67 -16.38 -23.24
N GLU A 226 4.15 -15.49 -24.08
CA GLU A 226 4.49 -15.43 -25.50
C GLU A 226 5.31 -14.17 -25.81
N LEU A 227 6.49 -14.37 -26.44
CA LEU A 227 7.40 -13.28 -26.80
C LEU A 227 7.37 -13.01 -28.31
N ALA A 228 7.15 -11.75 -28.67
CA ALA A 228 7.06 -11.27 -30.04
C ALA A 228 8.26 -10.38 -30.43
N ALA A 229 8.46 -10.19 -31.74
CA ALA A 229 9.55 -9.38 -32.29
C ALA A 229 9.06 -8.43 -33.39
N MET A 230 8.61 -7.23 -33.00
CA MET A 230 8.06 -6.21 -33.91
C MET A 230 9.17 -5.44 -34.64
N ALA A 231 8.87 -4.83 -35.79
CA ALA A 231 9.88 -4.18 -36.63
C ALA A 231 9.73 -2.65 -36.63
N THR A 232 10.59 -1.95 -35.90
CA THR A 232 10.59 -0.49 -35.72
C THR A 232 10.55 0.30 -37.06
N GLU A 233 9.49 1.06 -37.30
CA GLU A 233 9.40 2.00 -38.44
C GLU A 233 10.20 3.30 -38.15
N GLY A 234 10.75 3.92 -39.21
CA GLY A 234 11.77 4.96 -39.07
C GLY A 234 11.22 6.36 -38.75
N GLY A 235 11.17 6.72 -37.47
CA GLY A 235 10.61 7.97 -36.95
C GLY A 235 11.08 9.29 -37.60
N SER A 236 10.19 10.28 -37.61
CA SER A 236 10.39 11.61 -38.20
C SER A 236 9.91 12.71 -37.26
N THR A 237 10.83 13.43 -36.62
CA THR A 237 10.57 14.51 -35.66
C THR A 237 9.58 15.58 -36.17
N GLY A 238 8.42 15.69 -35.52
CA GLY A 238 7.46 16.79 -35.67
C GLY A 238 7.63 17.85 -34.57
N ASP A 239 7.49 19.13 -34.93
CA ASP A 239 7.53 20.28 -34.02
C ASP A 239 6.14 20.92 -34.00
N GLY A 240 5.42 20.75 -32.89
CA GLY A 240 4.08 21.25 -32.63
C GLY A 240 3.94 21.54 -31.14
N GLY A 241 3.18 22.59 -30.78
CA GLY A 241 3.08 23.04 -29.39
C GLY A 241 1.66 23.44 -29.02
N GLY A 242 1.17 22.88 -27.92
CA GLY A 242 -0.14 23.13 -27.32
C GLY A 242 -0.07 23.83 -25.95
N THR A 243 -1.21 23.81 -25.28
CA THR A 243 -1.55 24.41 -23.98
C THR A 243 -0.77 23.85 -22.79
N THR A 244 -0.82 24.56 -21.66
CA THR A 244 -0.31 24.12 -20.35
C THR A 244 -1.46 23.62 -19.47
N GLY A 245 -2.15 22.57 -19.92
CA GLY A 245 -2.92 21.68 -19.04
C GLY A 245 -2.05 20.48 -18.65
N GLY A 246 -2.57 19.59 -17.81
CA GLY A 246 -1.97 18.27 -17.59
C GLY A 246 -2.34 17.27 -18.70
N ARG A 247 -1.98 16.01 -18.51
CA ARG A 247 -2.62 14.84 -19.12
C ARG A 247 -3.37 14.13 -17.99
N ILE A 248 -4.54 13.56 -18.25
CA ILE A 248 -5.18 12.68 -17.27
C ILE A 248 -4.25 11.46 -16.98
N PRO A 249 -4.20 10.94 -15.74
CA PRO A 249 -3.19 9.96 -15.35
C PRO A 249 -3.43 8.58 -15.99
N THR A 250 -4.60 7.99 -15.71
CA THR A 250 -5.01 6.63 -16.10
C THR A 250 -6.53 6.57 -15.98
N LEU A 251 -7.22 5.77 -16.79
CA LEU A 251 -8.66 5.55 -16.66
C LEU A 251 -8.94 4.30 -15.80
N VAL A 252 -10.11 4.25 -15.16
CA VAL A 252 -10.68 3.02 -14.58
C VAL A 252 -11.97 2.66 -15.33
N ALA A 253 -12.15 1.38 -15.64
CA ALA A 253 -13.23 0.85 -16.47
C ALA A 253 -13.88 -0.38 -15.80
N ASP A 254 -14.71 -0.14 -14.79
CA ASP A 254 -15.54 -1.18 -14.15
C ASP A 254 -16.39 -1.92 -15.18
N SER A 255 -16.35 -3.26 -15.12
CA SER A 255 -17.22 -4.17 -15.88
C SER A 255 -17.19 -3.88 -17.37
N ALA A 256 -15.97 -3.74 -17.92
CA ALA A 256 -15.75 -3.36 -19.30
C ALA A 256 -15.95 -4.52 -20.29
N ALA A 257 -16.61 -4.25 -21.40
CA ALA A 257 -16.52 -4.98 -22.66
C ALA A 257 -15.50 -4.32 -23.61
N SER A 258 -15.18 -4.99 -24.71
CA SER A 258 -14.36 -4.43 -25.80
C SER A 258 -15.22 -4.00 -27.00
N LEU A 259 -14.62 -3.25 -27.93
CA LEU A 259 -15.29 -2.87 -29.19
C LEU A 259 -14.77 -3.68 -30.38
N LEU A 260 -15.56 -3.78 -31.44
CA LEU A 260 -15.23 -4.45 -32.71
C LEU A 260 -15.29 -3.49 -33.90
N ASN A 261 -14.90 -3.96 -35.09
CA ASN A 261 -15.00 -3.18 -36.32
C ASN A 261 -16.35 -3.38 -37.03
N ALA A 262 -16.67 -2.52 -37.99
CA ALA A 262 -17.95 -2.53 -38.73
C ALA A 262 -18.33 -3.84 -39.47
N ASP A 263 -17.40 -4.77 -39.72
CA ASP A 263 -17.69 -6.10 -40.30
C ASP A 263 -17.95 -7.18 -39.21
N GLY A 264 -17.81 -6.86 -37.92
CA GLY A 264 -17.88 -7.81 -36.79
C GLY A 264 -16.58 -8.61 -36.56
N ASP A 265 -15.45 -8.13 -37.09
CA ASP A 265 -14.10 -8.65 -36.83
C ASP A 265 -13.34 -7.70 -35.85
N ARG A 266 -12.16 -8.13 -35.34
CA ARG A 266 -11.29 -7.32 -34.46
C ARG A 266 -10.99 -5.91 -35.00
N LEU A 267 -11.09 -4.89 -34.15
CA LEU A 267 -10.78 -3.48 -34.42
C LEU A 267 -9.30 -3.18 -34.15
N THR A 268 -8.52 -3.06 -35.22
CA THR A 268 -7.07 -2.75 -35.19
C THR A 268 -6.73 -1.44 -35.94
N ASP A 269 -7.72 -0.57 -36.15
CA ASP A 269 -7.54 0.72 -36.84
C ASP A 269 -7.33 1.86 -35.82
N GLU A 270 -6.08 2.30 -35.70
CA GLU A 270 -5.66 3.42 -34.83
C GLU A 270 -6.32 4.76 -35.21
N SER A 271 -7.00 4.88 -36.36
CA SER A 271 -7.80 6.06 -36.70
C SER A 271 -9.25 6.00 -36.20
N VAL A 272 -9.60 4.93 -35.46
CA VAL A 272 -10.92 4.71 -34.85
C VAL A 272 -10.80 4.38 -33.36
N ALA A 273 -9.88 3.51 -32.94
CA ALA A 273 -9.70 3.17 -31.53
C ALA A 273 -8.91 4.26 -30.77
N ALA A 274 -9.52 4.82 -29.73
CA ALA A 274 -9.01 5.96 -28.97
C ALA A 274 -8.39 5.57 -27.61
N VAL A 275 -8.99 4.60 -26.92
CA VAL A 275 -8.46 3.99 -25.69
C VAL A 275 -8.38 2.49 -25.89
N TRP A 276 -7.30 1.91 -25.38
CA TRP A 276 -7.05 0.48 -25.35
C TRP A 276 -6.88 0.07 -23.88
N ALA A 277 -7.15 -1.19 -23.57
CA ALA A 277 -6.64 -1.78 -22.34
C ALA A 277 -5.10 -1.86 -22.39
N GLU A 278 -4.47 -2.06 -21.23
CA GLU A 278 -3.05 -2.44 -21.20
C GLU A 278 -2.88 -3.86 -21.80
N ASN A 279 -1.68 -4.20 -22.28
CA ASN A 279 -1.51 -5.42 -23.10
C ASN A 279 -1.51 -6.73 -22.29
N ALA A 280 -1.75 -6.66 -20.98
CA ALA A 280 -1.99 -7.81 -20.11
C ALA A 280 -3.48 -8.18 -20.01
N ALA A 281 -4.38 -7.29 -20.45
CA ALA A 281 -5.81 -7.54 -20.45
C ALA A 281 -6.22 -8.62 -21.48
N THR A 282 -7.31 -9.34 -21.18
CA THR A 282 -7.83 -10.45 -21.99
C THR A 282 -9.35 -10.37 -22.16
N ASN A 283 -9.91 -11.05 -23.17
CA ASN A 283 -11.35 -11.14 -23.39
C ASN A 283 -11.91 -12.48 -22.87
N THR A 284 -12.97 -12.42 -22.07
CA THR A 284 -13.67 -13.56 -21.47
C THR A 284 -15.13 -13.66 -21.94
N ASP A 285 -15.57 -14.90 -22.20
CA ASP A 285 -16.95 -15.32 -22.53
C ASP A 285 -17.61 -15.79 -21.21
N SER A 286 -18.12 -14.83 -20.43
CA SER A 286 -18.55 -14.98 -19.03
C SER A 286 -19.93 -15.65 -18.89
N ASP A 287 -20.86 -15.33 -19.78
CA ASP A 287 -22.15 -16.03 -19.94
C ASP A 287 -21.94 -17.46 -20.50
N GLY A 288 -20.94 -17.63 -21.37
CA GLY A 288 -20.51 -18.92 -21.90
C GLY A 288 -21.36 -19.44 -23.08
N ASN A 289 -22.06 -18.56 -23.81
CA ASN A 289 -22.82 -18.94 -25.00
C ASN A 289 -21.99 -18.89 -26.29
N GLY A 290 -20.96 -18.03 -26.35
CA GLY A 290 -19.87 -18.10 -27.33
C GLY A 290 -20.04 -17.29 -28.63
N ASP A 291 -20.52 -16.04 -28.53
CA ASP A 291 -20.43 -15.00 -29.58
C ASP A 291 -19.17 -14.12 -29.43
N ALA A 292 -18.64 -13.98 -28.21
CA ALA A 292 -17.42 -13.24 -27.85
C ALA A 292 -16.29 -13.36 -28.89
N VAL A 293 -15.74 -12.22 -29.32
CA VAL A 293 -14.63 -12.15 -30.29
C VAL A 293 -13.31 -11.86 -29.58
N ASP A 294 -12.69 -12.94 -29.08
CA ASP A 294 -11.32 -12.98 -28.57
C ASP A 294 -10.30 -12.22 -29.46
N TYR A 295 -9.55 -11.28 -28.88
CA TYR A 295 -8.46 -10.52 -29.53
C TYR A 295 -7.09 -11.22 -29.51
N GLY A 296 -6.83 -12.16 -28.60
CA GLY A 296 -5.52 -12.78 -28.43
C GLY A 296 -4.40 -11.74 -28.34
N ASP A 297 -3.41 -11.83 -29.23
CA ASP A 297 -2.24 -10.93 -29.25
C ASP A 297 -2.50 -9.54 -29.90
N ASP A 298 -3.72 -9.25 -30.39
CA ASP A 298 -4.11 -7.92 -30.87
C ASP A 298 -4.55 -7.06 -29.67
N ARG A 299 -4.21 -5.75 -29.64
CA ARG A 299 -4.62 -4.86 -28.53
C ARG A 299 -6.15 -4.75 -28.42
N ILE A 300 -6.68 -4.82 -27.20
CA ILE A 300 -8.12 -4.72 -26.91
C ILE A 300 -8.55 -3.24 -26.84
N PRO A 301 -9.50 -2.76 -27.67
CA PRO A 301 -9.98 -1.38 -27.64
C PRO A 301 -11.15 -1.24 -26.66
N LEU A 302 -11.05 -0.28 -25.73
CA LEU A 302 -12.07 0.05 -24.73
C LEU A 302 -12.91 1.29 -25.11
N VAL A 303 -12.41 2.13 -26.03
CA VAL A 303 -13.17 3.26 -26.59
C VAL A 303 -12.85 3.43 -28.08
N ALA A 304 -13.89 3.54 -28.91
CA ALA A 304 -13.78 3.72 -30.36
C ALA A 304 -14.62 4.92 -30.85
N ALA A 305 -14.07 5.75 -31.73
CA ALA A 305 -14.68 6.99 -32.20
C ALA A 305 -14.73 7.05 -33.73
N ASP A 306 -15.94 7.04 -34.28
CA ASP A 306 -16.18 7.30 -35.70
C ASP A 306 -16.32 8.80 -35.96
N THR A 307 -15.18 9.45 -36.21
CA THR A 307 -15.09 10.87 -36.56
C THR A 307 -15.72 11.23 -37.92
N THR A 308 -16.26 10.26 -38.67
CA THR A 308 -17.02 10.50 -39.91
C THR A 308 -18.52 10.58 -39.69
N THR A 309 -19.07 9.79 -38.75
CA THR A 309 -20.48 9.82 -38.34
C THR A 309 -20.75 10.66 -37.09
N ASN A 310 -19.70 11.04 -36.35
CA ASN A 310 -19.75 11.77 -35.08
C ASN A 310 -20.34 10.94 -33.91
N ALA A 311 -20.00 9.65 -33.88
CA ALA A 311 -20.38 8.71 -32.85
C ALA A 311 -19.15 8.15 -32.10
N VAL A 312 -19.30 7.91 -30.79
CA VAL A 312 -18.27 7.28 -29.94
C VAL A 312 -18.90 6.14 -29.15
N GLY A 313 -18.23 4.99 -29.15
CA GLY A 313 -18.55 3.81 -28.36
C GLY A 313 -17.59 3.65 -27.20
N PHE A 314 -18.12 3.43 -26.00
CA PHE A 314 -17.39 3.11 -24.79
C PHE A 314 -17.76 1.69 -24.36
N GLY A 315 -16.77 0.85 -24.06
CA GLY A 315 -16.99 -0.50 -23.55
C GLY A 315 -17.37 -0.56 -22.06
N ALA A 316 -17.40 0.58 -21.36
CA ALA A 316 -17.67 0.63 -19.93
C ALA A 316 -18.49 1.87 -19.53
N MET A 317 -19.10 1.78 -18.34
CA MET A 317 -19.83 2.88 -17.68
C MET A 317 -18.87 3.77 -16.87
N PHE A 318 -17.81 4.27 -17.52
CA PHE A 318 -16.66 5.03 -16.97
C PHE A 318 -16.92 6.11 -15.89
N VAL A 319 -18.17 6.56 -15.71
CA VAL A 319 -18.56 7.69 -14.86
C VAL A 319 -19.84 7.42 -14.04
N GLU A 320 -20.17 6.16 -13.77
CA GLU A 320 -21.30 5.78 -12.90
C GLU A 320 -21.10 6.19 -11.42
N ASP A 321 -22.18 6.55 -10.74
CA ASP A 321 -22.25 6.79 -9.30
C ASP A 321 -22.22 5.45 -8.50
N THR A 322 -21.14 4.65 -8.59
CA THR A 322 -20.96 3.43 -7.77
C THR A 322 -20.00 3.65 -6.58
N ASP A 323 -20.44 3.22 -5.40
CA ASP A 323 -19.69 3.30 -4.13
C ASP A 323 -18.45 2.38 -4.11
N ASP A 324 -18.38 1.35 -4.98
CA ASP A 324 -17.38 0.28 -4.89
C ASP A 324 -16.15 0.50 -5.81
N TYR A 325 -16.31 1.06 -7.02
CA TYR A 325 -15.24 1.10 -8.05
C TYR A 325 -15.03 2.43 -8.82
N THR A 326 -15.94 3.41 -8.77
CA THR A 326 -15.74 4.68 -9.51
C THR A 326 -15.00 5.70 -8.65
N LYS A 327 -13.67 5.62 -8.68
CA LYS A 327 -12.78 6.57 -8.01
C LYS A 327 -12.42 7.73 -8.95
N TRP A 328 -12.83 8.94 -8.59
CA TRP A 328 -12.58 10.15 -9.37
C TRP A 328 -11.10 10.58 -9.44
N ASP A 329 -10.22 9.94 -8.66
CA ASP A 329 -8.77 10.23 -8.67
C ASP A 329 -8.07 9.73 -9.96
N TYR A 330 -8.76 8.90 -10.76
CA TYR A 330 -8.35 8.48 -12.11
C TYR A 330 -8.63 9.57 -13.18
N GLY A 331 -9.71 10.36 -13.04
CA GLY A 331 -10.08 11.39 -14.00
C GLY A 331 -10.95 10.92 -15.18
N SER A 332 -11.67 9.79 -15.03
CA SER A 332 -12.62 9.29 -16.04
C SER A 332 -13.72 10.31 -16.39
N GLU A 333 -14.12 11.16 -15.46
CA GLU A 333 -15.06 12.27 -15.67
C GLU A 333 -14.49 13.36 -16.60
N GLU A 334 -13.20 13.65 -16.48
CA GLU A 334 -12.52 14.61 -17.35
C GLU A 334 -12.39 14.04 -18.77
N PHE A 335 -12.09 12.75 -18.89
CA PHE A 335 -12.05 12.04 -20.17
C PHE A 335 -13.39 12.04 -20.90
N VAL A 336 -14.48 11.59 -20.27
CA VAL A 336 -15.80 11.55 -20.92
C VAL A 336 -16.25 12.96 -21.30
N LEU A 337 -15.98 13.97 -20.47
CA LEU A 337 -16.31 15.36 -20.78
C LEU A 337 -15.45 15.92 -21.94
N ASN A 338 -14.17 15.53 -22.07
CA ASN A 338 -13.35 15.87 -23.23
C ASN A 338 -13.82 15.19 -24.51
N VAL A 339 -14.28 13.93 -24.44
CA VAL A 339 -14.93 13.25 -25.57
C VAL A 339 -16.20 14.01 -25.99
N TRP A 340 -16.99 14.51 -25.04
CA TRP A 340 -18.15 15.36 -25.32
C TRP A 340 -17.76 16.71 -25.95
N ASP A 341 -16.75 17.41 -25.43
CA ASP A 341 -16.27 18.69 -25.96
C ASP A 341 -15.66 18.56 -27.37
N ALA A 342 -15.02 17.42 -27.67
CA ALA A 342 -14.49 17.13 -29.01
C ALA A 342 -15.57 16.74 -30.03
N THR A 343 -16.60 15.99 -29.59
CA THR A 343 -17.67 15.47 -30.47
C THR A 343 -18.77 16.50 -30.74
N VAL A 344 -19.16 17.27 -29.71
CA VAL A 344 -20.24 18.28 -29.79
C VAL A 344 -19.68 19.69 -30.03
N GLY A 345 -18.47 19.95 -29.53
CA GLY A 345 -17.84 21.27 -29.51
C GLY A 345 -18.10 22.02 -28.20
N ASP A 346 -17.01 22.49 -27.58
CA ASP A 346 -16.91 23.50 -26.49
C ASP A 346 -18.26 24.15 -26.07
N ALA A 347 -18.81 23.68 -24.96
CA ALA A 347 -20.12 24.09 -24.44
C ALA A 347 -20.15 25.49 -23.75
N THR A 348 -19.07 26.29 -23.78
CA THR A 348 -18.89 27.50 -22.94
C THR A 348 -19.89 28.67 -23.12
N ASP A 349 -20.90 28.59 -23.99
CA ASP A 349 -22.03 29.53 -24.00
C ASP A 349 -23.33 29.03 -23.32
N GLY A 350 -23.32 27.79 -22.83
CA GLY A 350 -24.35 27.21 -21.96
C GLY A 350 -25.60 26.77 -22.72
N THR A 351 -25.44 26.10 -23.86
CA THR A 351 -26.58 25.67 -24.69
C THR A 351 -26.54 24.24 -25.22
N ALA A 352 -25.44 23.49 -25.07
CA ALA A 352 -25.31 22.13 -25.58
C ALA A 352 -26.23 21.17 -24.80
N THR A 353 -27.31 20.70 -25.42
CA THR A 353 -28.27 19.77 -24.82
C THR A 353 -27.90 18.33 -25.12
N VAL A 354 -27.74 17.51 -24.08
CA VAL A 354 -27.45 16.07 -24.19
C VAL A 354 -28.67 15.28 -23.73
N LEU A 355 -29.18 14.39 -24.59
CA LEU A 355 -30.33 13.54 -24.27
C LEU A 355 -29.88 12.15 -23.81
N TRP A 356 -30.12 11.83 -22.54
CA TRP A 356 -29.98 10.46 -22.05
C TRP A 356 -31.25 9.67 -22.41
N ASP A 357 -31.11 8.49 -23.01
CA ASP A 357 -32.27 7.66 -23.32
C ASP A 357 -32.77 6.89 -22.08
N GLU A 358 -34.07 6.98 -21.83
CA GLU A 358 -34.86 6.12 -20.92
C GLU A 358 -36.02 5.44 -21.69
N GLY A 359 -36.01 5.51 -23.03
CA GLY A 359 -37.08 5.01 -23.89
C GLY A 359 -37.00 3.51 -24.17
N HIS A 360 -35.80 2.93 -24.13
CA HIS A 360 -35.50 1.61 -24.69
C HIS A 360 -35.06 0.59 -23.62
N GLY A 361 -35.48 0.78 -22.38
CA GLY A 361 -35.35 -0.24 -21.33
C GLY A 361 -33.93 -0.37 -20.77
N GLN A 362 -33.19 0.73 -20.73
CA GLN A 362 -31.90 0.88 -20.07
C GLN A 362 -31.87 0.25 -18.67
N PHE A 363 -30.77 -0.41 -18.32
CA PHE A 363 -30.44 -0.69 -16.91
C PHE A 363 -29.91 0.57 -16.21
N TYR A 364 -29.01 1.28 -16.87
CA TYR A 364 -28.39 2.52 -16.39
C TYR A 364 -29.17 3.75 -16.89
N ASP A 365 -30.08 4.28 -16.05
CA ASP A 365 -30.78 5.54 -16.33
C ASP A 365 -29.95 6.77 -15.87
N LEU A 366 -30.39 7.99 -16.18
CA LEU A 366 -29.60 9.19 -15.87
C LEU A 366 -29.33 9.36 -14.35
N ALA A 367 -30.12 8.74 -13.48
CA ALA A 367 -29.90 8.75 -12.04
C ALA A 367 -28.80 7.76 -11.57
N ASN A 368 -28.18 6.99 -12.46
CA ASN A 368 -26.92 6.29 -12.24
C ASN A 368 -25.70 7.19 -12.45
N PHE A 369 -25.84 8.41 -12.98
CA PHE A 369 -24.70 9.29 -13.34
C PHE A 369 -24.89 10.71 -12.79
N GLY A 370 -25.39 10.85 -11.56
CA GLY A 370 -25.74 12.13 -10.94
C GLY A 370 -24.54 13.00 -10.55
N GLU A 371 -23.40 12.41 -10.19
CA GLU A 371 -22.16 13.17 -9.96
C GLU A 371 -21.61 13.70 -11.29
N PHE A 372 -21.63 12.87 -12.35
CA PHE A 372 -21.24 13.30 -13.71
C PHE A 372 -22.24 14.28 -14.37
N GLU A 373 -23.56 14.13 -14.15
CA GLU A 373 -24.59 15.10 -14.55
C GLU A 373 -24.25 16.48 -13.97
N GLY A 374 -23.93 16.54 -12.68
CA GLY A 374 -23.50 17.76 -11.99
C GLY A 374 -22.19 18.34 -12.54
N TYR A 375 -21.21 17.48 -12.82
CA TYR A 375 -19.92 17.89 -13.41
C TYR A 375 -20.12 18.50 -14.81
N ALA A 376 -20.89 17.85 -15.69
CA ALA A 376 -21.19 18.33 -17.04
C ALA A 376 -22.09 19.58 -17.06
N GLU A 377 -23.13 19.67 -16.21
CA GLU A 377 -23.94 20.90 -16.04
C GLU A 377 -23.05 22.08 -15.62
N SER A 378 -22.07 21.85 -14.73
CA SER A 378 -21.18 22.92 -14.24
C SER A 378 -20.28 23.50 -15.36
N HIS A 379 -19.94 22.67 -16.36
CA HIS A 379 -19.15 23.04 -17.52
C HIS A 379 -19.96 23.60 -18.71
N GLY A 380 -21.30 23.53 -18.66
CA GLY A 380 -22.18 24.24 -19.60
C GLY A 380 -23.10 23.35 -20.45
N TYR A 381 -23.12 22.05 -20.21
CA TYR A 381 -24.12 21.15 -20.80
C TYR A 381 -25.49 21.29 -20.12
N ASP A 382 -26.54 20.83 -20.80
CA ASP A 382 -27.92 20.74 -20.29
C ASP A 382 -28.38 19.29 -20.53
N VAL A 383 -28.00 18.41 -19.60
CA VAL A 383 -28.21 16.95 -19.67
C VAL A 383 -29.65 16.62 -19.27
N ARG A 384 -30.33 15.76 -20.02
CA ARG A 384 -31.75 15.42 -19.76
C ARG A 384 -32.11 14.01 -20.21
N ALA A 385 -32.77 13.27 -19.32
CA ALA A 385 -33.51 12.07 -19.67
C ALA A 385 -34.66 12.34 -20.66
N THR A 386 -34.83 11.47 -21.66
CA THR A 386 -36.00 11.41 -22.55
C THR A 386 -36.46 9.98 -22.81
N ALA A 387 -37.74 9.82 -23.15
CA ALA A 387 -38.33 8.56 -23.62
C ALA A 387 -39.14 8.78 -24.93
N ASP A 388 -38.72 9.75 -25.73
CA ASP A 388 -39.31 10.14 -27.02
C ASP A 388 -38.20 10.71 -27.95
N LEU A 389 -37.13 9.92 -28.19
CA LEU A 389 -35.97 10.34 -28.99
C LEU A 389 -36.36 10.90 -30.38
N GLU A 390 -37.29 10.24 -31.11
CA GLU A 390 -37.82 10.76 -32.40
C GLU A 390 -38.43 12.18 -32.25
N GLY A 391 -38.99 12.49 -31.08
CA GLY A 391 -39.60 13.78 -30.76
C GLY A 391 -38.61 14.86 -30.33
N ASP A 392 -37.58 14.52 -29.54
CA ASP A 392 -36.72 15.48 -28.83
C ASP A 392 -35.34 15.73 -29.50
N LEU A 393 -34.78 14.76 -30.24
CA LEU A 393 -33.50 14.92 -30.98
C LEU A 393 -33.39 16.23 -31.81
N PRO A 394 -34.46 16.74 -32.49
CA PRO A 394 -34.37 17.96 -33.31
C PRO A 394 -34.17 19.28 -32.54
N ASP A 395 -34.23 19.28 -31.21
CA ASP A 395 -33.94 20.42 -30.34
C ASP A 395 -32.74 20.11 -29.38
N ALA A 396 -31.89 19.12 -29.71
CA ALA A 396 -30.70 18.69 -28.96
C ALA A 396 -29.39 18.76 -29.78
N ASP A 397 -28.25 18.53 -29.11
CA ASP A 397 -26.90 18.59 -29.70
C ASP A 397 -26.16 17.23 -29.59
N ALA A 398 -26.46 16.41 -28.58
CA ALA A 398 -26.03 15.01 -28.51
C ALA A 398 -27.07 14.08 -27.86
N ALA A 399 -26.86 12.76 -27.98
CA ALA A 399 -27.59 11.73 -27.26
C ALA A 399 -26.65 10.67 -26.65
N VAL A 400 -27.04 10.10 -25.51
CA VAL A 400 -26.38 9.00 -24.79
C VAL A 400 -27.33 7.80 -24.74
N ILE A 401 -26.83 6.61 -25.04
CA ILE A 401 -27.57 5.34 -24.98
C ILE A 401 -26.70 4.31 -24.26
N THR A 402 -27.24 3.68 -23.23
CA THR A 402 -26.59 2.71 -22.34
C THR A 402 -27.32 1.36 -22.42
N SER A 403 -26.65 0.24 -22.78
CA SER A 403 -27.19 -1.15 -22.73
C SER A 403 -28.74 -1.30 -22.85
N PRO A 404 -29.33 -1.03 -24.02
CA PRO A 404 -30.79 -0.91 -24.20
C PRO A 404 -31.50 -2.25 -24.48
N SER A 405 -32.42 -2.68 -23.60
CA SER A 405 -33.15 -3.95 -23.71
C SER A 405 -34.39 -3.98 -24.64
N GLU A 406 -34.82 -2.86 -25.22
CA GLU A 406 -35.89 -2.82 -26.23
C GLU A 406 -35.40 -2.21 -27.56
N SER A 407 -35.55 -2.93 -28.66
CA SER A 407 -35.02 -2.51 -29.96
C SER A 407 -35.72 -1.29 -30.59
N PHE A 408 -34.91 -0.35 -31.07
CA PHE A 408 -35.30 0.85 -31.82
C PHE A 408 -36.14 0.50 -33.07
N SER A 409 -37.07 1.37 -33.47
CA SER A 409 -37.90 1.16 -34.65
C SER A 409 -37.44 1.94 -35.89
N ASP A 410 -37.94 1.55 -37.07
CA ASP A 410 -37.72 2.19 -38.39
C ASP A 410 -37.75 3.74 -38.39
N SER A 411 -38.39 4.41 -37.41
CA SER A 411 -38.42 5.87 -37.30
C SER A 411 -37.55 6.49 -36.21
N GLU A 412 -37.24 5.80 -35.11
CA GLU A 412 -36.19 6.25 -34.18
C GLU A 412 -34.81 6.16 -34.87
N THR A 413 -34.49 5.03 -35.50
CA THR A 413 -33.23 4.85 -36.24
C THR A 413 -33.06 5.88 -37.36
N GLN A 414 -34.13 6.16 -38.12
CA GLN A 414 -34.08 7.17 -39.18
C GLN A 414 -33.92 8.60 -38.62
N ALA A 415 -34.38 8.87 -37.39
CA ALA A 415 -34.16 10.15 -36.71
C ALA A 415 -32.71 10.29 -36.25
N LEU A 416 -32.07 9.23 -35.75
CA LEU A 416 -30.64 9.18 -35.45
C LEU A 416 -29.78 9.34 -36.72
N GLU A 417 -30.13 8.69 -37.84
CA GLU A 417 -29.50 8.92 -39.16
C GLU A 417 -29.55 10.42 -39.57
N ASP A 418 -30.73 11.04 -39.52
CA ASP A 418 -30.92 12.45 -39.91
C ASP A 418 -30.19 13.41 -38.92
N PHE A 419 -30.11 13.06 -37.63
CA PHE A 419 -29.47 13.83 -36.56
C PHE A 419 -27.94 13.87 -36.70
N LEU A 420 -27.30 12.69 -36.84
CA LEU A 420 -25.86 12.61 -37.12
C LEU A 420 -25.50 13.30 -38.44
N ALA A 421 -26.35 13.18 -39.47
CA ALA A 421 -26.13 13.80 -40.77
C ALA A 421 -26.26 15.35 -40.78
N ASP A 422 -27.03 15.95 -39.86
CA ASP A 422 -27.06 17.40 -39.63
C ASP A 422 -26.00 17.88 -38.62
N GLY A 423 -25.36 16.96 -37.88
CA GLY A 423 -24.12 17.19 -37.10
C GLY A 423 -24.23 17.04 -35.59
N GLY A 424 -25.20 16.28 -35.07
CA GLY A 424 -25.26 15.92 -33.64
C GLY A 424 -24.20 14.90 -33.23
N GLY A 425 -23.98 14.72 -31.93
CA GLY A 425 -23.13 13.67 -31.36
C GLY A 425 -23.90 12.46 -30.83
N LEU A 426 -23.34 11.25 -30.93
CA LEU A 426 -23.93 10.04 -30.34
C LEU A 426 -22.90 9.31 -29.47
N PHE A 427 -23.26 9.06 -28.21
CA PHE A 427 -22.47 8.28 -27.26
C PHE A 427 -23.20 6.97 -26.99
N LEU A 428 -22.54 5.86 -27.27
CA LEU A 428 -23.04 4.52 -27.02
C LEU A 428 -22.15 3.90 -25.93
N HIS A 429 -22.75 3.46 -24.83
CA HIS A 429 -22.04 2.77 -23.75
C HIS A 429 -22.55 1.34 -23.64
N ASP A 430 -21.61 0.41 -23.55
CA ASP A 430 -21.85 -1.00 -23.25
C ASP A 430 -21.16 -1.40 -21.95
N GLN A 431 -21.32 -2.66 -21.55
CA GLN A 431 -20.74 -3.28 -20.35
C GLN A 431 -20.43 -4.75 -20.63
N ALA A 432 -19.71 -5.39 -19.71
CA ALA A 432 -19.40 -6.81 -19.73
C ALA A 432 -20.65 -7.72 -19.78
N ASP A 433 -20.49 -8.89 -20.41
CA ASP A 433 -21.52 -9.94 -20.62
C ASP A 433 -22.00 -10.67 -19.33
N TYR A 434 -21.64 -10.16 -18.15
CA TYR A 434 -21.82 -10.82 -16.86
C TYR A 434 -23.30 -10.99 -16.46
N ASN A 435 -23.87 -12.12 -16.89
CA ASN A 435 -25.26 -12.58 -16.75
C ASN A 435 -26.27 -12.09 -17.82
N ASP A 436 -25.88 -11.81 -19.07
CA ASP A 436 -26.82 -11.50 -20.19
C ASP A 436 -27.62 -10.22 -19.84
N PHE A 437 -26.88 -9.08 -19.75
CA PHE A 437 -27.32 -7.75 -19.26
C PHE A 437 -26.72 -6.56 -20.00
N ASP A 438 -25.56 -6.74 -20.61
CA ASP A 438 -24.98 -5.97 -21.74
C ASP A 438 -26.05 -5.47 -22.74
N GLU A 439 -26.93 -6.38 -23.18
CA GLU A 439 -27.82 -6.20 -24.33
C GLU A 439 -27.05 -5.78 -25.61
N THR A 440 -25.77 -6.20 -25.75
CA THR A 440 -24.82 -5.83 -26.83
C THR A 440 -25.47 -5.96 -28.21
N ALA A 441 -26.21 -7.05 -28.45
CA ALA A 441 -26.92 -7.30 -29.71
C ALA A 441 -27.91 -6.19 -30.11
N THR A 442 -28.43 -5.39 -29.18
CA THR A 442 -29.32 -4.24 -29.48
C THR A 442 -28.54 -2.98 -29.83
N LEU A 443 -27.36 -2.76 -29.22
CA LEU A 443 -26.42 -1.72 -29.66
C LEU A 443 -25.90 -2.02 -31.07
N ASP A 444 -25.63 -3.28 -31.37
CA ASP A 444 -25.06 -3.70 -32.67
C ASP A 444 -26.08 -3.66 -33.83
N ASP A 445 -27.35 -4.03 -33.59
CA ASP A 445 -28.46 -3.83 -34.54
C ASP A 445 -28.67 -2.32 -34.84
N LEU A 446 -28.36 -1.43 -33.90
CA LEU A 446 -28.37 0.04 -34.10
C LEU A 446 -27.13 0.52 -34.85
N ALA A 447 -25.93 0.07 -34.47
CA ALA A 447 -24.66 0.46 -35.09
C ALA A 447 -24.57 0.05 -36.58
N ASP A 448 -25.14 -1.13 -36.95
CA ASP A 448 -25.25 -1.55 -38.35
C ASP A 448 -26.23 -0.69 -39.15
N ALA A 449 -27.34 -0.28 -38.53
CA ALA A 449 -28.32 0.59 -39.19
C ALA A 449 -27.79 2.02 -39.40
N LEU A 450 -26.86 2.49 -38.55
CA LEU A 450 -26.22 3.80 -38.65
C LEU A 450 -24.93 3.82 -39.49
N ASP A 451 -24.47 2.68 -40.04
CA ASP A 451 -23.25 2.54 -40.87
C ASP A 451 -21.97 2.96 -40.10
N LEU A 452 -21.92 2.74 -38.77
CA LEU A 452 -20.81 3.14 -37.89
C LEU A 452 -19.54 2.34 -38.17
N ALA A 453 -18.36 2.96 -37.96
CA ALA A 453 -17.05 2.32 -38.13
C ALA A 453 -16.73 1.20 -37.11
N PHE A 454 -17.42 1.18 -35.96
CA PHE A 454 -17.24 0.20 -34.89
C PHE A 454 -18.54 -0.57 -34.59
N ARG A 455 -18.38 -1.64 -33.83
CA ARG A 455 -19.40 -2.51 -33.23
C ARG A 455 -19.02 -2.74 -31.76
N PHE A 456 -19.86 -3.41 -30.99
CA PHE A 456 -19.54 -3.84 -29.62
C PHE A 456 -19.20 -5.33 -29.59
N ASN A 457 -18.48 -5.78 -28.56
CA ASN A 457 -18.15 -7.18 -28.34
C ASN A 457 -18.97 -7.71 -27.17
N ASP A 458 -19.43 -8.95 -27.30
CA ASP A 458 -20.24 -9.65 -26.31
C ASP A 458 -19.24 -10.38 -25.37
N ASP A 459 -18.51 -9.61 -24.56
CA ASP A 459 -17.37 -10.08 -23.75
C ASP A 459 -17.15 -9.28 -22.46
N GLN A 460 -16.31 -9.82 -21.56
CA GLN A 460 -15.73 -9.11 -20.42
C GLN A 460 -14.21 -8.92 -20.66
N VAL A 461 -13.69 -7.73 -20.36
CA VAL A 461 -12.26 -7.41 -20.42
C VAL A 461 -11.67 -7.49 -19.01
N GLU A 462 -10.74 -8.41 -18.82
CA GLU A 462 -10.14 -8.71 -17.51
C GLU A 462 -8.62 -8.47 -17.56
N ASP A 463 -8.09 -7.72 -16.59
CA ASP A 463 -6.65 -7.46 -16.42
C ASP A 463 -6.24 -7.74 -14.96
N GLU A 464 -5.37 -8.74 -14.74
CA GLU A 464 -4.92 -9.14 -13.40
C GLU A 464 -3.92 -8.17 -12.74
N PHE A 465 -3.45 -7.16 -13.48
CA PHE A 465 -2.28 -6.33 -13.14
C PHE A 465 -2.65 -4.86 -13.01
N ASN A 466 -3.30 -4.35 -14.04
CA ASN A 466 -3.69 -2.96 -14.18
C ASN A 466 -5.18 -2.91 -13.84
N ASN A 467 -5.54 -2.98 -12.56
CA ASN A 467 -6.93 -2.93 -12.10
C ASN A 467 -7.05 -2.14 -10.79
N ASP A 468 -8.28 -1.82 -10.39
CA ASP A 468 -8.57 -1.15 -9.12
C ASP A 468 -9.01 -2.13 -8.01
N GLY A 469 -8.27 -3.23 -7.87
CA GLY A 469 -8.41 -4.24 -6.82
C GLY A 469 -9.21 -5.50 -7.20
N GLU A 470 -9.88 -5.49 -8.35
CA GLU A 470 -10.67 -6.62 -8.88
C GLU A 470 -10.42 -6.75 -10.40
N VAL A 471 -10.20 -7.97 -10.91
CA VAL A 471 -9.65 -8.18 -12.27
C VAL A 471 -10.57 -7.71 -13.41
N PHE A 472 -11.88 -7.61 -13.15
CA PHE A 472 -12.91 -7.09 -14.07
C PHE A 472 -13.07 -5.56 -13.99
N VAL A 473 -12.20 -4.87 -13.26
CA VAL A 473 -12.14 -3.40 -13.14
C VAL A 473 -10.79 -2.89 -13.69
N PRO A 474 -10.47 -3.14 -14.99
CA PRO A 474 -9.21 -2.74 -15.58
C PRO A 474 -8.98 -1.22 -15.54
N THR A 475 -7.70 -0.84 -15.45
CA THR A 475 -7.20 0.52 -15.50
C THR A 475 -6.17 0.66 -16.63
N THR A 476 -6.02 1.85 -17.21
CA THR A 476 -5.16 2.03 -18.40
C THR A 476 -4.70 3.47 -18.60
N GLY A 477 -3.42 3.64 -18.95
CA GLY A 477 -2.83 4.88 -19.45
C GLY A 477 -2.59 4.87 -20.98
N ALA A 478 -2.96 3.78 -21.67
CA ALA A 478 -2.57 3.43 -23.04
C ALA A 478 -3.29 4.19 -24.18
N PHE A 479 -3.50 5.50 -23.96
CA PHE A 479 -4.29 6.40 -24.80
C PHE A 479 -3.68 6.67 -26.17
N ASN A 480 -4.53 6.89 -27.17
CA ASN A 480 -4.13 7.29 -28.53
C ASN A 480 -4.02 8.82 -28.67
N ASP A 481 -3.10 9.41 -27.89
CA ASP A 481 -2.77 10.85 -27.88
C ASP A 481 -2.30 11.42 -29.25
N ALA A 482 -2.06 10.54 -30.24
CA ALA A 482 -1.54 10.91 -31.56
C ALA A 482 -2.64 11.33 -32.55
N GLU A 483 -3.83 10.72 -32.47
CA GLU A 483 -4.97 10.98 -33.35
C GLU A 483 -6.18 11.62 -32.63
N PHE A 484 -6.28 11.49 -31.29
CA PHE A 484 -7.39 12.01 -30.48
C PHE A 484 -6.92 12.98 -29.39
N ASP A 485 -7.70 14.04 -29.12
CA ASP A 485 -7.38 15.10 -28.14
C ASP A 485 -8.18 15.00 -26.82
N TYR A 486 -8.61 13.79 -26.45
CA TYR A 486 -9.49 13.51 -25.29
C TYR A 486 -8.80 13.55 -23.91
N PHE A 487 -7.47 13.61 -23.85
CA PHE A 487 -6.69 13.19 -22.67
C PHE A 487 -6.04 14.35 -21.89
N GLY A 488 -6.44 15.59 -22.15
CA GLY A 488 -5.91 16.78 -21.47
C GLY A 488 -6.63 17.09 -20.15
N ASP A 489 -5.90 17.51 -19.12
CA ASP A 489 -6.46 17.88 -17.81
C ASP A 489 -6.75 19.40 -17.70
N ARG A 490 -7.88 19.76 -17.06
CA ARG A 490 -8.43 21.13 -16.92
C ARG A 490 -7.83 21.91 -15.74
N GLU A 491 -7.69 23.23 -15.88
CA GLU A 491 -7.21 24.11 -14.79
C GLU A 491 -8.18 24.15 -13.57
N ASP A 492 -9.44 23.75 -13.76
CA ASP A 492 -10.48 23.66 -12.73
C ASP A 492 -10.30 22.46 -11.78
N ARG A 493 -9.75 21.35 -12.35
CA ARG A 493 -9.70 19.96 -11.83
C ARG A 493 -11.07 19.27 -11.73
N GLY A 494 -11.01 17.95 -11.89
CA GLY A 494 -12.15 17.04 -11.84
C GLY A 494 -12.74 16.84 -10.44
N LEU A 495 -13.46 15.73 -10.27
CA LEU A 495 -14.11 15.34 -9.03
C LEU A 495 -13.11 14.79 -7.99
N GLY A 496 -11.92 14.33 -8.42
CA GLY A 496 -10.86 13.78 -7.57
C GLY A 496 -10.02 14.76 -6.74
N LEU A 497 -9.05 14.19 -6.01
CA LEU A 497 -8.15 14.84 -5.07
C LEU A 497 -6.68 14.75 -5.53
N ASP A 498 -6.08 15.88 -5.92
CA ASP A 498 -4.65 15.97 -6.22
C ASP A 498 -3.82 15.96 -4.91
N PRO A 499 -2.97 14.94 -4.65
CA PRO A 499 -2.16 14.87 -3.44
C PRO A 499 -1.15 16.03 -3.32
N ASN A 500 -0.76 16.65 -4.43
CA ASN A 500 0.14 17.82 -4.44
C ASN A 500 -0.55 19.13 -3.99
N SER A 501 -1.83 19.07 -3.60
CA SER A 501 -2.68 20.24 -3.37
C SER A 501 -3.24 20.37 -1.96
N THR A 502 -3.81 21.55 -1.70
CA THR A 502 -4.40 21.89 -0.40
C THR A 502 -5.85 22.33 -0.56
N TYR A 503 -6.77 21.63 0.10
CA TYR A 503 -8.21 21.84 0.00
C TYR A 503 -8.75 22.56 1.24
N VAL A 504 -9.81 23.37 1.11
CA VAL A 504 -10.36 24.19 2.20
C VAL A 504 -11.83 23.84 2.44
N THR A 505 -12.10 23.16 3.55
CA THR A 505 -13.42 22.61 3.91
C THR A 505 -13.83 22.98 5.35
N GLU A 506 -15.10 22.75 5.72
CA GLU A 506 -15.64 22.86 7.07
C GLU A 506 -15.88 21.44 7.63
N ILE A 507 -15.41 21.19 8.86
CA ILE A 507 -15.60 19.90 9.55
C ILE A 507 -17.10 19.76 9.91
N GLU A 508 -17.80 18.81 9.28
CA GLU A 508 -19.22 18.48 9.54
C GLU A 508 -19.37 17.79 10.90
N SER A 509 -18.52 16.80 11.15
CA SER A 509 -18.42 16.08 12.43
C SER A 509 -17.02 15.58 12.71
N VAL A 510 -16.78 15.25 13.98
CA VAL A 510 -15.60 14.54 14.46
C VAL A 510 -16.07 13.17 14.93
N THR A 511 -15.52 12.11 14.34
CA THR A 511 -15.91 10.74 14.62
C THR A 511 -15.22 10.25 15.90
N ASP A 512 -13.91 10.45 16.02
CA ASP A 512 -13.11 10.10 17.21
C ASP A 512 -11.92 11.07 17.42
N GLY A 513 -10.71 10.58 17.74
CA GLY A 513 -9.53 11.40 17.99
C GLY A 513 -8.65 11.64 16.76
N ASP A 514 -8.72 10.74 15.77
CA ASP A 514 -7.91 10.68 14.55
C ASP A 514 -8.76 10.65 13.25
N THR A 515 -10.08 10.52 13.35
CA THR A 515 -11.00 10.47 12.20
C THR A 515 -12.06 11.57 12.24
N VAL A 516 -12.25 12.30 11.14
CA VAL A 516 -13.21 13.41 10.98
C VAL A 516 -13.97 13.36 9.66
N ASP A 517 -15.16 13.96 9.64
CA ASP A 517 -16.02 14.00 8.45
C ASP A 517 -16.12 15.45 7.93
N VAL A 518 -16.06 15.61 6.61
CA VAL A 518 -16.01 16.91 5.90
C VAL A 518 -16.93 16.90 4.67
N VAL A 519 -17.03 18.05 4.00
CA VAL A 519 -17.51 18.11 2.61
C VAL A 519 -16.39 18.58 1.68
N LEU A 520 -15.94 17.73 0.76
CA LEU A 520 -14.96 18.07 -0.29
C LEU A 520 -15.66 17.87 -1.65
N ASN A 521 -15.43 18.78 -2.59
CA ASN A 521 -16.04 18.73 -3.93
C ASN A 521 -17.58 18.51 -3.91
N ASP A 522 -18.26 19.05 -2.88
CA ASP A 522 -19.69 18.86 -2.54
C ASP A 522 -20.13 17.42 -2.15
N ARG A 523 -19.21 16.44 -2.03
CA ARG A 523 -19.39 15.07 -1.50
C ARG A 523 -19.18 15.01 0.04
N GLU A 524 -19.90 14.14 0.76
CA GLU A 524 -19.63 13.85 2.20
C GLU A 524 -18.45 12.86 2.29
N GLU A 525 -17.35 13.24 2.95
CA GLU A 525 -16.05 12.53 2.93
C GLU A 525 -15.51 12.29 4.35
N SER A 526 -14.81 11.17 4.58
CA SER A 526 -14.17 10.87 5.87
C SER A 526 -12.65 10.87 5.75
N ILE A 527 -11.98 11.62 6.62
CA ILE A 527 -10.52 11.78 6.64
C ILE A 527 -9.94 10.98 7.81
N ARG A 528 -9.03 10.05 7.51
CA ARG A 528 -8.10 9.47 8.51
C ARG A 528 -6.91 10.42 8.62
N MET A 529 -6.66 10.94 9.82
CA MET A 529 -5.65 11.97 10.03
C MET A 529 -4.25 11.35 10.12
N LEU A 530 -3.41 11.59 9.10
CA LEU A 530 -2.10 10.94 8.96
C LEU A 530 -1.15 11.15 10.15
N GLY A 531 -0.36 10.10 10.44
CA GLY A 531 0.71 10.07 11.43
C GLY A 531 0.26 10.06 12.90
N ILE A 532 -1.04 10.02 13.18
CA ILE A 532 -1.56 9.87 14.55
C ILE A 532 -2.39 8.61 14.70
N ASP A 533 -2.26 8.01 15.87
CA ASP A 533 -3.18 7.00 16.38
C ASP A 533 -3.68 7.41 17.77
N THR A 534 -4.99 7.27 18.04
CA THR A 534 -5.59 7.67 19.32
C THR A 534 -6.14 6.47 20.07
N PRO A 535 -6.04 6.45 21.43
CA PRO A 535 -6.51 5.31 22.19
C PRO A 535 -7.99 5.05 21.92
N GLU A 536 -8.35 3.79 21.73
CA GLU A 536 -9.71 3.42 21.35
C GLU A 536 -10.70 3.75 22.45
N THR A 537 -11.92 4.16 22.09
CA THR A 537 -12.87 4.74 23.07
C THR A 537 -13.38 3.71 24.10
N SER A 538 -13.98 4.16 25.22
CA SER A 538 -14.49 3.26 26.28
C SER A 538 -15.58 2.26 25.81
N ASP A 539 -16.25 2.52 24.69
CA ASP A 539 -17.22 1.59 24.07
C ASP A 539 -16.55 0.67 23.00
N ASN A 540 -15.28 0.92 22.63
CA ASN A 540 -14.49 0.19 21.62
C ASN A 540 -13.21 -0.51 22.14
N SER A 541 -12.79 -0.30 23.40
CA SER A 541 -11.55 -0.82 24.04
C SER A 541 -11.41 -2.37 24.16
N ARG A 542 -12.05 -3.11 23.25
CA ARG A 542 -11.84 -4.52 22.88
C ARG A 542 -10.92 -4.68 21.65
N PHE A 543 -10.68 -3.60 20.90
CA PHE A 543 -9.81 -3.56 19.71
C PHE A 543 -8.45 -2.95 20.01
N GLU A 544 -8.39 -2.07 21.00
CA GLU A 544 -7.18 -1.54 21.64
C GLU A 544 -6.17 -2.64 22.03
N ARG A 545 -4.93 -2.52 21.56
CA ARG A 545 -3.80 -3.38 21.99
C ARG A 545 -2.93 -2.62 23.00
N VAL A 546 -2.84 -3.12 24.24
CA VAL A 546 -2.00 -2.47 25.27
C VAL A 546 -0.50 -2.48 24.89
N GLN A 547 -0.08 -3.39 24.01
CA GLN A 547 1.28 -3.56 23.52
C GLN A 547 1.82 -2.30 22.82
N GLU A 548 0.98 -1.58 22.07
CA GLU A 548 1.34 -0.38 21.30
C GLU A 548 1.56 0.87 22.20
N TRP A 549 1.09 0.84 23.46
CA TRP A 549 1.13 2.00 24.35
C TRP A 549 2.26 1.93 25.38
N GLU A 550 3.40 2.57 25.07
CA GLU A 550 4.62 2.56 25.91
C GLU A 550 4.32 2.76 27.41
N GLY A 551 4.63 1.74 28.22
CA GLY A 551 4.49 1.74 29.67
C GLY A 551 3.06 1.72 30.23
N ILE A 552 2.03 1.43 29.41
CA ILE A 552 0.60 1.50 29.81
C ILE A 552 -0.12 0.15 29.68
N GLU A 553 -0.10 -0.65 30.74
CA GLU A 553 -0.78 -1.97 30.80
C GLU A 553 -2.29 -1.94 31.15
N ASP A 554 -2.96 -0.77 31.05
CA ASP A 554 -4.29 -0.53 31.67
C ASP A 554 -5.37 -0.20 30.63
N ILE A 555 -5.97 -1.25 30.06
CA ILE A 555 -7.02 -1.19 29.02
C ILE A 555 -8.26 -0.34 29.43
N ASP A 556 -8.66 -0.39 30.71
CA ASP A 556 -9.76 0.43 31.28
C ASP A 556 -9.40 1.94 31.31
N TYR A 557 -8.12 2.28 31.11
CA TYR A 557 -7.59 3.64 31.12
C TYR A 557 -7.27 4.20 29.75
N LEU A 558 -6.73 3.39 28.83
CA LEU A 558 -6.64 3.75 27.42
C LEU A 558 -8.04 4.15 26.90
N GLY A 559 -9.05 3.31 27.15
CA GLY A 559 -10.46 3.64 26.94
C GLY A 559 -10.95 4.97 27.53
N SER A 560 -10.31 5.45 28.61
CA SER A 560 -10.71 6.69 29.30
C SER A 560 -9.93 7.94 28.86
N GLU A 561 -8.76 7.79 28.24
CA GLU A 561 -8.01 8.88 27.62
C GLU A 561 -8.35 8.95 26.12
N GLY A 562 -8.79 7.86 25.47
CA GLY A 562 -9.45 7.85 24.16
C GLY A 562 -10.75 8.67 24.14
N ASP A 563 -11.65 8.42 25.11
CA ASP A 563 -12.79 9.29 25.44
C ASP A 563 -12.39 10.79 25.56
N ALA A 564 -11.14 11.06 25.97
CA ALA A 564 -10.60 12.41 26.12
C ALA A 564 -9.94 12.96 24.83
N ALA A 565 -9.38 12.10 23.97
CA ALA A 565 -8.85 12.41 22.65
C ALA A 565 -9.97 12.82 21.69
N SER A 566 -11.05 12.04 21.58
CA SER A 566 -12.22 12.44 20.79
C SER A 566 -12.88 13.71 21.34
N SER A 567 -12.87 13.89 22.67
CA SER A 567 -13.32 15.13 23.31
C SER A 567 -12.39 16.35 23.07
N TYR A 568 -11.16 16.12 22.64
CA TYR A 568 -10.18 17.14 22.28
C TYR A 568 -10.28 17.50 20.80
N ALA A 569 -10.32 16.51 19.91
CA ALA A 569 -10.62 16.66 18.48
C ALA A 569 -11.91 17.48 18.26
N ALA A 570 -13.02 17.05 18.88
CA ALA A 570 -14.30 17.78 18.85
C ALA A 570 -14.29 19.11 19.63
N GLY A 571 -13.22 19.43 20.35
CA GLY A 571 -13.00 20.71 21.01
C GLY A 571 -12.29 21.75 20.13
N GLU A 572 -11.45 21.29 19.20
CA GLU A 572 -10.60 22.11 18.34
C GLU A 572 -11.08 22.16 16.88
N LEU A 573 -11.76 21.13 16.38
CA LEU A 573 -12.16 20.97 14.96
C LEU A 573 -13.68 21.13 14.66
N ASP A 574 -14.59 20.72 15.56
CA ASP A 574 -16.07 20.71 15.36
C ASP A 574 -16.63 22.05 14.81
N GLY A 575 -17.00 22.08 13.51
CA GLY A 575 -17.53 23.26 12.83
C GLY A 575 -16.54 24.43 12.71
N GLU A 576 -15.23 24.17 12.68
CA GLU A 576 -14.22 25.13 12.23
C GLU A 576 -13.80 24.81 10.78
N THR A 577 -13.49 25.85 10.00
CA THR A 577 -13.06 25.69 8.60
C THR A 577 -11.55 25.45 8.53
N VAL A 578 -11.13 24.32 7.98
CA VAL A 578 -9.75 23.83 7.93
C VAL A 578 -9.07 24.04 6.57
N GLU A 579 -7.79 23.70 6.48
CA GLU A 579 -7.03 23.48 5.24
C GLU A 579 -6.41 22.08 5.36
N ILE A 580 -6.71 21.19 4.43
CA ILE A 580 -6.16 19.83 4.41
C ILE A 580 -5.04 19.73 3.36
N PHE A 581 -4.07 18.87 3.59
CA PHE A 581 -2.94 18.60 2.70
C PHE A 581 -2.41 17.18 2.95
N PHE A 582 -1.84 16.55 1.94
CA PHE A 582 -1.42 15.14 1.96
C PHE A 582 0.03 14.99 2.40
N ASP A 583 0.51 13.75 2.53
CA ASP A 583 1.95 13.45 2.60
C ASP A 583 2.54 13.34 1.17
N GLU A 584 3.86 13.24 1.04
CA GLU A 584 4.51 13.03 -0.28
C GLU A 584 4.83 11.55 -0.55
N ASN A 585 4.68 10.69 0.47
CA ASN A 585 4.89 9.24 0.41
C ASN A 585 3.58 8.42 0.36
N GLU A 586 2.41 9.07 0.28
CA GLU A 586 1.08 8.43 0.37
C GLU A 586 0.17 8.83 -0.81
N PRO A 587 -0.74 7.94 -1.25
CA PRO A 587 -1.86 8.32 -2.11
C PRO A 587 -2.85 9.27 -1.41
N ALA A 588 -3.76 9.88 -2.18
CA ALA A 588 -4.79 10.77 -1.63
C ALA A 588 -5.85 10.03 -0.78
N ARG A 589 -6.02 8.72 -1.01
CA ARG A 589 -6.97 7.82 -0.34
C ARG A 589 -6.32 6.47 -0.05
N ASP A 590 -6.83 5.76 0.96
CA ASP A 590 -6.47 4.36 1.20
C ASP A 590 -7.39 3.36 0.47
N VAL A 591 -7.08 2.07 0.61
CA VAL A 591 -7.85 0.93 0.06
C VAL A 591 -9.28 0.80 0.59
N PHE A 592 -9.73 1.71 1.48
CA PHE A 592 -11.10 1.81 1.97
C PHE A 592 -11.77 3.13 1.54
N ASP A 593 -11.24 3.77 0.49
CA ASP A 593 -11.63 5.07 -0.07
C ASP A 593 -11.49 6.26 0.92
N ARG A 594 -10.84 6.07 2.08
CA ARG A 594 -10.73 7.12 3.10
C ARG A 594 -9.65 8.11 2.74
N VAL A 595 -9.96 9.41 2.79
CA VAL A 595 -9.02 10.49 2.48
C VAL A 595 -7.88 10.51 3.51
N LEU A 596 -6.64 10.44 3.03
CA LEU A 596 -5.42 10.40 3.86
C LEU A 596 -4.82 11.80 3.98
N ALA A 597 -5.09 12.53 5.07
CA ALA A 597 -4.65 13.93 5.15
C ALA A 597 -4.16 14.44 6.52
N TYR A 598 -3.28 15.44 6.46
CA TYR A 598 -2.97 16.34 7.56
C TYR A 598 -3.92 17.54 7.58
N ILE A 599 -4.32 17.99 8.78
CA ILE A 599 -5.30 19.08 8.95
C ILE A 599 -4.65 20.31 9.57
N ARG A 600 -4.80 21.48 8.93
CA ARG A 600 -4.44 22.82 9.47
C ARG A 600 -5.67 23.61 9.89
N TYR A 601 -5.60 24.28 11.04
CA TYR A 601 -6.71 25.05 11.60
C TYR A 601 -6.25 26.35 12.32
N ASP A 602 -7.19 27.30 12.50
CA ASP A 602 -6.94 28.58 13.20
C ASP A 602 -7.07 28.44 14.72
N CYS A 603 -6.15 27.69 15.33
CA CYS A 603 -6.02 27.56 16.78
C CYS A 603 -6.00 28.95 17.47
N SER A 604 -5.33 29.93 16.84
CA SER A 604 -5.12 31.29 17.36
C SER A 604 -6.38 32.17 17.44
N GLY A 605 -7.32 31.98 16.51
CA GLY A 605 -8.48 32.86 16.30
C GLY A 605 -8.15 34.19 15.59
N ASP A 606 -7.08 34.26 14.80
CA ASP A 606 -6.67 35.46 14.06
C ASP A 606 -6.95 35.41 12.55
N GLY A 607 -7.34 34.23 12.04
CA GLY A 607 -7.73 33.98 10.65
C GLY A 607 -6.69 33.26 9.78
N ASN A 608 -5.54 32.85 10.34
CA ASN A 608 -4.54 32.02 9.64
C ASN A 608 -4.65 30.55 10.11
N ARG A 609 -4.43 29.60 9.20
CA ARG A 609 -4.40 28.16 9.51
C ARG A 609 -2.95 27.66 9.53
N ASP A 610 -2.24 28.00 10.59
CA ASP A 610 -0.81 27.71 10.75
C ASP A 610 -0.51 26.58 11.75
N THR A 611 -1.53 26.07 12.45
CA THR A 611 -1.42 24.96 13.40
C THR A 611 -1.86 23.66 12.74
N VAL A 612 -0.97 22.66 12.65
CA VAL A 612 -1.32 21.31 12.19
C VAL A 612 -1.89 20.52 13.37
N TYR A 613 -3.14 20.03 13.26
CA TYR A 613 -3.83 19.31 14.31
C TYR A 613 -3.12 18.01 14.70
N ASN A 614 -2.71 17.20 13.70
CA ASN A 614 -2.11 15.88 13.90
C ASN A 614 -0.93 15.98 14.89
N LYS A 615 0.04 16.86 14.60
CA LYS A 615 1.16 17.13 15.50
C LYS A 615 0.73 17.74 16.85
N GLN A 616 -0.27 18.62 16.86
CA GLN A 616 -0.74 19.26 18.09
C GLN A 616 -1.40 18.25 19.05
N ALA A 617 -2.06 17.20 18.53
CA ALA A 617 -2.59 16.10 19.32
C ALA A 617 -1.48 15.32 20.04
N ILE A 618 -0.40 14.97 19.31
CA ILE A 618 0.80 14.35 19.89
C ILE A 618 1.46 15.31 20.90
N GLU A 619 1.74 16.56 20.53
CA GLU A 619 2.41 17.53 21.40
C GLU A 619 1.66 17.74 22.72
N ASP A 620 0.32 17.66 22.74
CA ASP A 620 -0.47 17.71 23.97
C ASP A 620 -0.78 16.34 24.61
N GLY A 621 -0.36 15.23 23.99
CA GLY A 621 -0.39 13.85 24.51
C GLY A 621 -1.69 13.07 24.28
N TYR A 622 -2.54 13.51 23.34
CA TYR A 622 -3.83 12.88 23.05
C TYR A 622 -3.75 11.70 22.08
N SER A 623 -2.65 11.58 21.34
CA SER A 623 -2.33 10.50 20.41
C SER A 623 -0.91 9.99 20.66
N ARG A 624 -0.61 8.79 20.15
CA ARG A 624 0.75 8.38 19.80
C ARG A 624 1.05 8.79 18.36
N THR A 625 2.31 8.64 17.97
CA THR A 625 2.74 8.57 16.58
C THR A 625 2.30 7.22 16.02
N TYR A 626 1.96 7.18 14.74
CA TYR A 626 1.77 5.93 14.01
C TYR A 626 3.05 5.66 13.21
N ASP A 627 3.78 4.61 13.57
CA ASP A 627 5.11 4.32 13.03
C ASP A 627 4.98 3.80 11.59
N SER A 628 5.22 4.69 10.63
CA SER A 628 4.81 4.51 9.23
C SER A 628 5.73 5.29 8.30
N GLY A 629 5.71 4.97 6.99
CA GLY A 629 6.61 5.53 5.98
C GLY A 629 6.48 7.04 5.70
N LEU A 630 5.59 7.75 6.40
CA LEU A 630 5.29 9.17 6.23
C LEU A 630 6.52 10.08 6.30
N ALA A 631 6.61 11.07 5.42
CA ALA A 631 7.69 12.06 5.38
C ALA A 631 7.78 12.96 6.63
N ARG A 632 6.80 12.85 7.55
CA ARG A 632 6.72 13.62 8.80
C ARG A 632 6.81 12.78 10.07
N HIS A 633 7.05 11.47 9.95
CA HIS A 633 7.15 10.54 11.07
C HIS A 633 8.08 11.04 12.19
N ASP A 634 9.35 11.32 11.87
CA ASP A 634 10.35 11.70 12.88
C ASP A 634 10.08 13.11 13.49
N GLU A 635 9.30 13.97 12.82
CA GLU A 635 8.81 15.23 13.41
C GLU A 635 7.77 14.95 14.52
N PHE A 636 7.01 13.86 14.38
CA PHE A 636 5.92 13.46 15.25
C PHE A 636 6.44 12.62 16.43
N LEU A 637 7.31 11.64 16.19
CA LEU A 637 8.01 10.89 17.23
C LEU A 637 8.74 11.84 18.21
N ALA A 638 9.49 12.83 17.69
CA ALA A 638 10.16 13.83 18.52
C ALA A 638 9.20 14.74 19.32
N ALA A 639 7.92 14.84 18.92
CA ALA A 639 6.86 15.50 19.69
C ALA A 639 6.27 14.56 20.75
N GLU A 640 6.15 13.27 20.44
CA GLU A 640 5.67 12.23 21.35
C GLU A 640 6.61 12.02 22.52
N THR A 641 7.91 11.79 22.28
CA THR A 641 8.91 11.67 23.34
C THR A 641 8.85 12.88 24.29
N ALA A 642 8.63 14.09 23.75
CA ALA A 642 8.45 15.30 24.55
C ALA A 642 7.08 15.43 25.27
N ALA A 643 6.08 14.62 24.91
CA ALA A 643 4.80 14.45 25.60
C ALA A 643 4.88 13.35 26.68
N ARG A 644 5.59 12.25 26.40
CA ARG A 644 5.93 11.15 27.32
C ARG A 644 6.77 11.66 28.49
N ASP A 645 7.89 12.31 28.22
CA ASP A 645 8.81 12.93 29.19
C ASP A 645 8.12 14.00 30.07
N ALA A 646 7.05 14.62 29.55
CA ALA A 646 6.23 15.60 30.26
C ALA A 646 5.01 15.00 31.02
N GLY A 647 4.72 13.70 30.84
CA GLY A 647 3.58 13.01 31.44
C GLY A 647 2.22 13.60 31.04
N ARG A 648 2.06 13.96 29.75
CA ARG A 648 0.82 14.58 29.24
C ARG A 648 -0.26 13.53 28.96
N GLN A 649 -1.52 13.89 29.24
CA GLN A 649 -2.74 13.12 28.90
C GLN A 649 -2.58 11.59 29.03
N VAL A 650 -2.51 10.81 27.95
CA VAL A 650 -2.38 9.34 27.99
C VAL A 650 -1.12 8.90 28.74
N TRP A 651 -0.01 9.60 28.52
CA TRP A 651 1.32 9.34 29.11
C TRP A 651 1.41 9.59 30.62
N ARG A 652 0.36 10.07 31.30
CA ARG A 652 0.35 10.24 32.78
C ARG A 652 0.59 8.95 33.56
N LYS A 653 0.38 7.79 32.93
CA LYS A 653 0.58 6.46 33.51
C LYS A 653 1.75 5.67 32.92
N SER A 654 2.36 6.15 31.84
CA SER A 654 3.52 5.50 31.26
C SER A 654 4.63 5.40 32.31
N ASP A 655 5.11 4.19 32.55
CA ASP A 655 6.19 3.87 33.48
C ASP A 655 6.99 2.66 32.94
N PRO A 656 7.62 2.73 31.74
CA PRO A 656 8.23 1.57 31.06
C PRO A 656 9.25 0.83 31.94
N ALA A 657 10.03 1.57 32.73
CA ALA A 657 10.97 1.05 33.71
C ALA A 657 10.33 0.32 34.92
N ASN A 658 9.00 0.13 34.93
CA ASN A 658 8.24 -0.69 35.87
C ASN A 658 7.18 -1.58 35.19
N SER A 659 7.23 -1.76 33.87
CA SER A 659 6.39 -2.70 33.12
C SER A 659 6.64 -4.16 33.51
N SER A 660 5.71 -5.05 33.15
CA SER A 660 5.80 -6.47 33.46
C SER A 660 6.79 -7.21 32.56
N GLU A 661 7.84 -7.76 33.16
CA GLU A 661 8.70 -8.82 32.62
C GLU A 661 7.86 -9.93 31.94
N ILE A 662 7.94 -10.02 30.61
CA ILE A 662 7.36 -11.09 29.79
C ILE A 662 8.47 -11.87 29.08
N ARG A 663 8.20 -13.15 28.74
CA ARG A 663 9.03 -14.01 27.86
C ARG A 663 10.54 -13.93 28.09
N ASP A 664 10.94 -13.86 29.35
CA ASP A 664 12.34 -13.95 29.76
C ASP A 664 12.61 -15.34 30.33
N ARG A 665 13.12 -16.24 29.49
CA ARG A 665 13.44 -17.63 29.83
C ARG A 665 14.74 -18.02 29.11
N ASP A 666 15.39 -19.09 29.58
CA ASP A 666 16.52 -19.67 28.85
C ASP A 666 16.02 -20.14 27.47
N VAL A 667 16.75 -19.80 26.41
CA VAL A 667 16.40 -20.08 25.00
C VAL A 667 16.52 -21.59 24.75
N GLU A 668 15.42 -22.34 24.92
CA GLU A 668 15.37 -23.78 24.62
C GLU A 668 15.06 -24.08 23.13
N GLU A 669 14.36 -23.17 22.44
CA GLU A 669 13.96 -23.29 21.02
C GLU A 669 13.63 -21.90 20.42
N LEU A 670 13.91 -21.71 19.13
CA LEU A 670 13.53 -20.53 18.34
C LEU A 670 12.57 -20.93 17.21
N PHE A 671 11.70 -20.01 16.76
CA PHE A 671 10.98 -20.14 15.48
C PHE A 671 11.53 -19.13 14.47
N LEU A 672 11.61 -19.52 13.20
CA LEU A 672 12.18 -18.73 12.12
C LEU A 672 11.09 -18.49 11.06
N PRO A 673 10.17 -17.52 11.23
CA PRO A 673 9.11 -17.27 10.27
C PRO A 673 9.69 -16.91 8.90
N VAL A 674 9.31 -17.66 7.86
CA VAL A 674 9.77 -17.50 6.47
C VAL A 674 11.30 -17.34 6.41
N GLY A 675 12.02 -18.39 6.81
CA GLY A 675 13.47 -18.33 6.93
C GLY A 675 14.24 -18.40 5.61
N SER A 676 15.32 -17.64 5.53
CA SER A 676 16.47 -17.78 4.62
C SER A 676 17.71 -18.22 5.41
N SER A 677 18.82 -18.52 4.73
CA SER A 677 20.12 -18.76 5.36
C SER A 677 21.05 -17.54 5.26
N VAL A 678 22.18 -17.62 5.95
CA VAL A 678 23.21 -16.59 5.97
C VAL A 678 24.49 -17.14 5.36
N VAL A 679 25.06 -16.40 4.40
CA VAL A 679 26.29 -16.73 3.68
C VAL A 679 27.35 -15.66 3.89
N SER A 680 28.57 -15.93 3.44
CA SER A 680 29.61 -14.91 3.26
C SER A 680 29.85 -14.63 1.78
N THR A 681 30.49 -13.50 1.46
CA THR A 681 31.04 -13.21 0.11
C THR A 681 32.07 -14.23 -0.41
N SER A 682 32.35 -15.30 0.35
CA SER A 682 33.20 -16.43 -0.05
C SER A 682 32.48 -17.80 -0.06
N GLY A 683 31.16 -17.81 0.09
CA GLY A 683 30.34 -19.00 0.35
C GLY A 683 30.13 -19.21 1.86
N ALA A 684 30.23 -20.44 2.34
CA ALA A 684 29.97 -20.80 3.74
C ALA A 684 30.61 -19.87 4.79
N VAL A 685 29.81 -19.46 5.78
CA VAL A 685 30.27 -18.78 7.00
C VAL A 685 31.11 -19.76 7.85
N SER A 686 32.01 -19.25 8.72
CA SER A 686 32.77 -20.09 9.65
C SER A 686 32.01 -20.35 10.95
N ASP A 687 32.12 -21.56 11.49
CA ASP A 687 31.42 -22.04 12.69
C ASP A 687 31.55 -21.05 13.88
N ASP A 688 32.71 -20.41 14.04
CA ASP A 688 33.00 -19.41 15.08
C ASP A 688 32.30 -18.04 14.89
N ARG A 689 31.30 -17.99 13.99
CA ARG A 689 30.42 -16.83 13.72
C ARG A 689 28.94 -17.19 13.62
N VAL A 690 28.57 -18.47 13.78
CA VAL A 690 27.19 -18.95 13.61
C VAL A 690 26.63 -19.43 14.95
N PRO A 691 25.85 -18.61 15.68
CA PRO A 691 25.18 -19.06 16.89
C PRO A 691 24.03 -20.04 16.60
N VAL A 692 23.25 -19.80 15.54
CA VAL A 692 22.03 -20.56 15.23
C VAL A 692 22.11 -21.17 13.84
N TYR A 693 21.92 -22.48 13.80
CA TYR A 693 21.71 -23.26 12.60
C TYR A 693 20.25 -23.72 12.51
N ALA A 694 19.78 -24.06 11.31
CA ALA A 694 18.55 -24.86 11.14
C ALA A 694 18.72 -26.27 11.72
N GLU A 695 17.62 -26.95 12.00
CA GLU A 695 17.66 -28.37 12.42
C GLU A 695 18.15 -29.30 11.31
N LEU A 696 18.66 -30.47 11.68
CA LEU A 696 19.22 -31.46 10.75
C LEU A 696 18.16 -32.17 9.86
N THR A 697 16.92 -31.69 9.87
CA THR A 697 15.80 -32.10 9.01
C THR A 697 15.29 -30.98 8.13
N ALA A 698 15.83 -29.76 8.26
CA ALA A 698 15.55 -28.67 7.35
C ALA A 698 16.09 -28.97 5.95
N GLU A 699 15.33 -28.52 4.96
CA GLU A 699 15.66 -28.52 3.54
C GLU A 699 15.84 -27.05 3.13
N GLN A 700 16.86 -26.78 2.30
CA GLN A 700 17.25 -25.44 1.85
C GLN A 700 17.19 -25.42 0.34
N ASN A 701 16.47 -24.45 -0.22
CA ASN A 701 16.17 -24.36 -1.64
C ASN A 701 16.44 -22.92 -2.12
N GLY A 702 17.05 -22.75 -3.29
CA GLY A 702 17.54 -21.46 -3.80
C GLY A 702 18.85 -21.64 -4.58
N ASP A 703 19.41 -20.54 -5.08
CA ASP A 703 20.58 -20.60 -5.99
C ASP A 703 21.89 -20.97 -5.26
N ASP A 704 22.14 -20.41 -4.06
CA ASP A 704 23.41 -20.57 -3.31
C ASP A 704 23.25 -21.49 -2.08
N THR A 705 23.01 -22.79 -2.31
CA THR A 705 22.76 -23.78 -1.22
C THR A 705 24.02 -24.35 -0.55
N TYR A 706 23.90 -24.67 0.75
CA TYR A 706 24.91 -25.41 1.51
C TYR A 706 24.90 -26.91 1.12
N GLU A 707 25.55 -27.28 0.01
CA GLU A 707 25.53 -28.65 -0.57
C GLU A 707 25.73 -29.81 0.45
N GLY A 708 24.63 -30.39 0.92
CA GLY A 708 24.55 -31.80 1.34
C GLY A 708 23.83 -32.09 2.66
N ILE A 709 23.37 -33.34 2.80
CA ILE A 709 22.57 -33.89 3.93
C ILE A 709 23.37 -34.01 5.26
N LEU A 710 24.44 -33.22 5.42
CA LEU A 710 25.32 -33.09 6.59
C LEU A 710 26.02 -31.71 6.62
N ALA A 711 25.47 -30.69 5.96
CA ALA A 711 25.89 -29.30 6.12
C ALA A 711 24.91 -28.63 7.08
N ASP A 712 25.43 -28.03 8.15
CA ASP A 712 24.63 -27.29 9.11
C ASP A 712 24.34 -25.90 8.48
N ILE A 713 23.07 -25.58 8.22
CA ILE A 713 22.62 -24.37 7.51
C ILE A 713 22.58 -23.17 8.50
N PRO A 714 23.41 -22.13 8.36
CA PRO A 714 23.36 -20.96 9.24
C PRO A 714 22.10 -20.13 9.00
N THR A 715 21.31 -19.87 10.04
CA THR A 715 20.12 -18.98 9.94
C THR A 715 20.32 -17.66 10.67
N VAL A 716 21.34 -17.57 11.54
CA VAL A 716 21.84 -16.31 12.11
C VAL A 716 23.36 -16.35 12.12
N ALA A 717 24.03 -15.28 11.69
CA ALA A 717 25.49 -15.15 11.79
C ALA A 717 25.94 -13.75 12.23
N LEU A 718 27.10 -13.71 12.88
CA LEU A 718 27.64 -12.53 13.54
C LEU A 718 29.00 -12.11 12.97
N ASP A 719 29.24 -10.80 12.90
CA ASP A 719 30.56 -10.22 12.77
C ASP A 719 30.86 -9.31 13.96
N GLU A 720 31.31 -9.91 15.08
CA GLU A 720 31.85 -9.19 16.24
C GLU A 720 32.97 -8.19 15.86
N GLY A 721 33.66 -8.42 14.73
CA GLY A 721 34.70 -7.52 14.24
C GLY A 721 34.16 -6.24 13.58
N SER A 722 32.87 -6.25 13.23
CA SER A 722 32.15 -5.17 12.53
C SER A 722 30.88 -4.73 13.26
N GLY A 723 30.52 -5.30 14.42
CA GLY A 723 29.29 -4.94 15.15
C GLY A 723 27.99 -5.28 14.41
N VAL A 724 28.01 -6.21 13.44
CA VAL A 724 26.85 -6.56 12.60
C VAL A 724 26.38 -7.98 12.85
N ALA A 725 25.06 -8.17 12.97
CA ALA A 725 24.40 -9.45 12.80
C ALA A 725 23.65 -9.50 11.46
N VAL A 726 23.58 -10.68 10.87
CA VAL A 726 22.62 -10.99 9.79
C VAL A 726 21.74 -12.15 10.26
N PHE A 727 20.43 -11.94 10.21
CA PHE A 727 19.39 -12.90 10.52
C PHE A 727 18.66 -13.24 9.22
N GLY A 728 18.47 -14.53 8.94
CA GLY A 728 17.71 -14.98 7.77
C GLY A 728 16.18 -14.90 7.92
N SER A 729 15.66 -14.38 9.03
CA SER A 729 14.22 -14.37 9.31
C SER A 729 13.81 -13.17 10.17
N PRO A 730 12.62 -12.56 9.94
CA PRO A 730 12.05 -11.50 10.79
C PRO A 730 11.55 -12.08 12.13
N LEU A 731 12.48 -12.35 13.06
CA LEU A 731 12.22 -13.09 14.31
C LEU A 731 11.22 -12.43 15.29
N ILE A 732 10.78 -11.20 15.02
CA ILE A 732 9.92 -10.39 15.89
C ILE A 732 8.58 -10.00 15.26
N ASP A 733 8.24 -10.56 14.08
CA ASP A 733 6.95 -10.36 13.40
C ASP A 733 5.76 -10.69 14.31
N GLU A 734 4.97 -9.68 14.68
CA GLU A 734 3.86 -9.85 15.62
C GLU A 734 2.68 -10.66 15.06
N SER A 735 2.59 -10.87 13.74
CA SER A 735 1.52 -11.68 13.15
C SER A 735 1.58 -13.16 13.57
N TYR A 736 2.70 -13.62 14.13
CA TYR A 736 2.86 -14.95 14.72
C TYR A 736 2.41 -15.05 16.19
N GLU A 737 1.95 -13.94 16.79
CA GLU A 737 1.53 -13.88 18.18
C GLU A 737 0.09 -14.37 18.40
N PRO A 738 -0.22 -15.03 19.55
CA PRO A 738 -1.56 -15.55 19.82
C PRO A 738 -2.68 -14.51 19.89
N GLY A 739 -2.34 -13.22 20.00
CA GLY A 739 -3.32 -12.13 19.98
C GLY A 739 -3.90 -11.88 18.59
N GLU A 740 -3.08 -12.04 17.54
CA GLU A 740 -3.39 -11.58 16.19
C GLU A 740 -4.20 -12.58 15.36
N GLY A 741 -4.56 -13.72 15.97
CA GLY A 741 -5.58 -14.63 15.43
C GLY A 741 -5.15 -15.51 14.25
N SER A 742 -3.94 -15.30 13.70
CA SER A 742 -3.32 -16.11 12.64
C SER A 742 -3.29 -17.62 12.92
N GLY A 743 -3.26 -17.99 14.20
CA GLY A 743 -3.27 -19.38 14.68
C GLY A 743 -1.89 -19.93 15.08
N TYR A 744 -0.83 -19.14 14.87
CA TYR A 744 0.51 -19.40 15.39
C TYR A 744 0.61 -19.12 16.91
N ASN A 745 1.72 -19.52 17.52
CA ASN A 745 1.94 -19.37 18.96
C ASN A 745 3.40 -19.01 19.31
N ALA A 746 3.89 -17.88 18.78
CA ALA A 746 5.25 -17.37 19.05
C ALA A 746 5.62 -17.30 20.55
N ASP A 747 4.63 -17.09 21.42
CA ASP A 747 4.68 -17.07 22.89
C ASP A 747 5.37 -18.28 23.58
N GLN A 748 5.56 -19.39 22.85
CA GLN A 748 6.29 -20.58 23.32
C GLN A 748 7.81 -20.57 23.05
N TYR A 749 8.34 -19.59 22.30
CA TYR A 749 9.75 -19.44 21.93
C TYR A 749 10.37 -18.17 22.53
N GLU A 750 11.70 -18.14 22.62
CA GLU A 750 12.45 -17.04 23.25
C GLU A 750 13.18 -16.12 22.24
N ASN A 751 12.59 -15.90 21.06
CA ASN A 751 13.15 -15.05 20.00
C ASN A 751 13.60 -13.67 20.51
N PHE A 752 12.79 -13.05 21.38
CA PHE A 752 13.07 -11.74 21.97
C PHE A 752 14.31 -11.74 22.87
N VAL A 753 14.51 -12.80 23.66
CA VAL A 753 15.70 -12.98 24.52
C VAL A 753 16.94 -13.16 23.65
N PHE A 754 16.86 -14.01 22.63
CA PHE A 754 17.98 -14.27 21.73
C PHE A 754 18.42 -13.02 20.95
N LEU A 755 17.48 -12.27 20.38
CA LEU A 755 17.78 -11.00 19.68
C LEU A 755 18.44 -9.98 20.62
N THR A 756 17.91 -9.82 21.83
CA THR A 756 18.42 -8.83 22.79
C THR A 756 19.80 -9.23 23.32
N ASN A 757 20.06 -10.53 23.53
CA ASN A 757 21.40 -11.05 23.83
C ASN A 757 22.38 -10.85 22.65
N VAL A 758 21.93 -10.98 21.39
CA VAL A 758 22.77 -10.71 20.20
C VAL A 758 23.13 -9.23 20.09
N ILE A 759 22.17 -8.34 20.36
CA ILE A 759 22.40 -6.90 20.43
C ILE A 759 23.48 -6.58 21.49
N ASP A 760 23.36 -7.11 22.71
CA ASP A 760 24.32 -6.87 23.79
C ASP A 760 25.68 -7.55 23.60
N ALA A 761 25.76 -8.59 22.76
CA ALA A 761 27.03 -9.20 22.36
C ALA A 761 27.78 -8.38 21.29
N LEU A 762 27.09 -7.50 20.55
CA LEU A 762 27.66 -6.68 19.49
C LEU A 762 27.87 -5.20 19.89
N ALA A 763 27.01 -4.65 20.75
CA ALA A 763 27.10 -3.27 21.22
C ALA A 763 28.25 -3.08 22.23
N ASP A 764 28.90 -1.91 22.22
CA ASP A 764 30.00 -1.64 23.14
C ASP A 764 29.50 -1.29 24.56
N ASP A 765 30.12 -1.92 25.55
CA ASP A 765 29.99 -1.85 27.03
C ASP A 765 29.98 -0.40 27.64
N ASN A 766 30.01 0.63 26.79
CA ASN A 766 30.17 2.05 27.09
C ASN A 766 29.09 2.97 26.46
N SER A 767 28.06 2.40 25.80
CA SER A 767 26.91 3.17 25.28
C SER A 767 26.32 4.12 26.35
N PRO A 768 25.93 5.37 26.01
CA PRO A 768 25.25 6.26 26.95
C PRO A 768 23.75 6.01 27.07
N SER A 769 23.14 5.35 26.08
CA SER A 769 21.73 4.95 26.05
C SER A 769 21.55 3.43 25.97
N ASP A 770 20.40 2.99 26.46
CA ASP A 770 19.97 1.59 26.48
C ASP A 770 18.97 1.27 25.36
N ASP A 771 18.58 2.23 24.52
CA ASP A 771 17.44 2.09 23.59
C ASP A 771 17.76 1.30 22.30
N VAL A 772 16.74 0.72 21.67
CA VAL A 772 16.84 -0.03 20.40
C VAL A 772 15.97 0.65 19.35
N LEU A 773 16.49 0.87 18.15
CA LEU A 773 15.74 1.45 17.03
C LEU A 773 15.42 0.38 15.98
N ILE A 774 14.38 0.63 15.18
CA ILE A 774 14.11 -0.05 13.92
C ILE A 774 13.96 0.98 12.79
N ASP A 775 14.33 0.62 11.57
CA ASP A 775 14.09 1.46 10.39
C ASP A 775 12.64 1.30 9.91
N GLY A 776 11.85 2.38 9.97
CA GLY A 776 10.50 2.46 9.41
C GLY A 776 10.47 3.06 7.99
N GLY A 777 11.60 3.59 7.53
CA GLY A 777 11.75 4.16 6.20
C GLY A 777 12.03 3.13 5.11
N HIS A 778 12.46 3.63 3.96
CA HIS A 778 12.92 2.83 2.81
C HIS A 778 11.91 1.76 2.34
N GLY A 779 10.61 2.02 2.49
CA GLY A 779 9.53 1.10 2.10
C GLY A 779 9.43 -0.19 2.93
N GLN A 780 9.83 -0.19 4.22
CA GLN A 780 9.65 -1.34 5.12
C GLN A 780 8.27 -1.41 5.77
N PHE A 781 7.62 -0.27 6.01
CA PHE A 781 6.24 -0.22 6.48
C PHE A 781 5.29 -0.88 5.47
N ALA A 782 4.34 -1.69 5.95
CA ALA A 782 3.35 -2.46 5.19
C ALA A 782 3.89 -3.50 4.17
N ALA A 783 5.21 -3.59 3.94
CA ALA A 783 5.79 -4.60 3.05
C ALA A 783 5.83 -5.99 3.75
N GLY A 784 5.08 -6.97 3.21
CA GLY A 784 4.82 -8.28 3.85
C GLY A 784 6.03 -9.20 4.12
N TYR A 785 7.25 -8.78 3.76
CA TYR A 785 8.53 -9.45 4.01
C TYR A 785 9.49 -8.66 4.91
N ALA A 786 9.10 -7.46 5.33
CA ALA A 786 9.81 -6.51 6.17
C ALA A 786 9.10 -6.34 7.53
N LEU A 787 9.61 -5.49 8.42
CA LEU A 787 8.91 -5.06 9.64
C LEU A 787 9.21 -3.59 9.95
N SER A 788 8.17 -2.86 10.35
CA SER A 788 8.25 -1.58 11.03
C SER A 788 8.16 -1.74 12.57
N ALA A 789 8.01 -0.64 13.32
CA ALA A 789 7.75 -0.72 14.75
C ALA A 789 6.31 -1.17 15.10
N GLU A 790 5.32 -0.88 14.24
CA GLU A 790 3.95 -1.38 14.38
C GLU A 790 3.91 -2.91 14.31
N ASP A 791 4.72 -3.51 13.44
CA ASP A 791 4.80 -4.97 13.23
C ASP A 791 5.56 -5.72 14.36
N ALA A 792 5.96 -5.01 15.42
CA ALA A 792 6.84 -5.51 16.48
C ALA A 792 6.44 -5.05 17.91
N ALA A 793 5.19 -4.63 18.14
CA ALA A 793 4.74 -4.08 19.44
C ALA A 793 4.89 -5.07 20.62
N TYR A 794 4.91 -6.39 20.35
CA TYR A 794 5.22 -7.41 21.36
C TYR A 794 6.71 -7.46 21.75
N TYR A 795 7.63 -7.13 20.85
CA TYR A 795 9.06 -7.00 21.16
C TYR A 795 9.35 -5.72 21.94
N LEU A 796 8.72 -4.59 21.57
CA LEU A 796 8.66 -3.39 22.40
C LEU A 796 8.24 -3.73 23.83
N ARG A 797 7.13 -4.47 24.00
CA ARG A 797 6.64 -4.85 25.33
C ARG A 797 7.59 -5.76 26.11
N TYR A 798 8.38 -6.59 25.42
CA TYR A 798 9.45 -7.36 26.05
C TYR A 798 10.58 -6.44 26.56
N LEU A 799 11.03 -5.50 25.73
CA LEU A 799 12.14 -4.58 26.03
C LEU A 799 11.83 -3.66 27.22
N GLU A 800 10.59 -3.17 27.36
CA GLU A 800 10.17 -2.47 28.59
C GLU A 800 10.40 -3.32 29.84
N GLY A 801 10.02 -4.61 29.77
CA GLY A 801 10.17 -5.57 30.86
C GLY A 801 11.63 -5.77 31.30
N GLN A 802 12.59 -5.50 30.42
CA GLN A 802 14.03 -5.60 30.67
C GLN A 802 14.65 -4.35 31.34
N GLY A 803 13.83 -3.55 32.01
CA GLY A 803 14.26 -2.41 32.83
C GLY A 803 13.86 -1.03 32.28
N GLY A 804 13.01 -1.00 31.26
CA GLY A 804 12.59 0.20 30.53
C GLY A 804 13.52 0.53 29.36
N ILE A 805 13.87 -0.46 28.55
CA ILE A 805 14.50 -0.24 27.25
C ILE A 805 13.42 0.28 26.29
N GLU A 806 13.63 1.41 25.62
CA GLU A 806 12.70 1.92 24.61
C GLU A 806 12.93 1.24 23.24
N PHE A 807 11.88 1.09 22.44
CA PHE A 807 11.91 0.55 21.08
C PHE A 807 11.10 1.45 20.14
N GLN A 808 11.73 2.03 19.11
CA GLN A 808 11.15 3.10 18.28
C GLN A 808 11.54 2.96 16.80
N GLY A 809 10.63 3.29 15.89
CA GLY A 809 10.93 3.48 14.47
C GLY A 809 11.69 4.78 14.21
N ILE A 810 12.50 4.83 13.16
CA ILE A 810 13.02 6.07 12.56
C ILE A 810 12.97 5.97 11.03
N ASN A 811 12.75 7.11 10.36
CA ASN A 811 12.72 7.16 8.88
C ASN A 811 13.94 7.92 8.30
N ASP A 812 14.41 8.99 8.95
CA ASP A 812 15.64 9.72 8.55
C ASP A 812 16.85 9.21 9.35
N VAL A 813 17.40 8.08 8.89
CA VAL A 813 18.59 7.44 9.49
C VAL A 813 19.81 8.38 9.48
N ALA A 814 19.91 9.30 8.51
CA ALA A 814 21.02 10.25 8.43
C ALA A 814 20.91 11.43 9.42
N ALA A 815 19.71 11.76 9.90
CA ALA A 815 19.48 12.81 10.91
C ALA A 815 19.38 12.28 12.35
N ASN A 816 18.80 11.08 12.54
CA ASN A 816 18.32 10.65 13.86
C ASN A 816 19.08 9.46 14.48
N LEU A 817 20.00 8.81 13.75
CA LEU A 817 20.85 7.74 14.31
C LEU A 817 22.13 8.30 14.97
N ASP A 818 22.22 8.26 16.31
CA ASP A 818 23.45 8.55 17.08
C ASP A 818 23.66 7.49 18.17
N ALA A 819 24.88 6.94 18.27
CA ALA A 819 25.27 5.97 19.30
C ALA A 819 25.37 6.60 20.72
N ALA A 820 25.12 7.90 20.84
CA ALA A 820 24.85 8.56 22.11
C ALA A 820 23.45 8.26 22.66
N ASP A 821 22.48 8.01 21.78
CA ASP A 821 21.05 7.99 22.08
C ASP A 821 20.39 6.62 21.80
N ALA A 822 21.05 5.68 21.09
CA ALA A 822 20.63 4.27 20.97
C ALA A 822 21.80 3.26 21.03
N ARG A 823 21.54 2.02 21.51
CA ARG A 823 22.51 0.91 21.52
C ARG A 823 22.55 0.12 20.20
N ALA A 824 21.42 0.04 19.49
CA ALA A 824 21.29 -0.75 18.27
C ALA A 824 20.27 -0.18 17.28
N LEU A 825 20.42 -0.57 16.01
CA LEU A 825 19.41 -0.41 14.96
C LEU A 825 19.12 -1.77 14.32
N VAL A 826 17.83 -2.10 14.21
CA VAL A 826 17.31 -3.18 13.36
C VAL A 826 16.98 -2.59 11.99
N VAL A 827 17.43 -3.24 10.93
CA VAL A 827 17.05 -2.93 9.54
C VAL A 827 16.52 -4.21 8.94
N THR A 828 15.26 -4.21 8.48
CA THR A 828 14.70 -5.32 7.71
C THR A 828 14.97 -5.12 6.21
N ALA A 829 14.57 -6.04 5.33
CA ALA A 829 14.86 -5.91 3.90
C ALA A 829 14.19 -4.66 3.30
N PRO A 830 14.93 -3.60 2.91
CA PRO A 830 14.32 -2.32 2.55
C PRO A 830 14.05 -2.25 1.05
N ALA A 831 12.79 -2.01 0.67
CA ALA A 831 12.38 -1.88 -0.73
C ALA A 831 13.19 -0.79 -1.47
N GLU A 832 13.46 0.33 -0.81
CA GLU A 832 14.28 1.42 -1.36
C GLU A 832 15.77 1.29 -1.00
N ALA A 833 16.62 1.86 -1.85
CA ALA A 833 18.07 1.86 -1.65
C ALA A 833 18.54 3.04 -0.79
N TYR A 834 19.10 2.73 0.38
CA TYR A 834 19.83 3.67 1.25
C TYR A 834 20.82 4.56 0.47
N THR A 835 20.86 5.87 0.77
CA THR A 835 21.77 6.80 0.11
C THR A 835 23.18 6.77 0.70
N ASP A 836 24.17 7.32 -0.03
CA ASP A 836 25.53 7.58 0.46
C ASP A 836 25.57 8.23 1.87
N ALA A 837 24.54 9.00 2.25
CA ALA A 837 24.49 9.72 3.53
C ALA A 837 23.99 8.85 4.69
N GLU A 838 22.93 8.05 4.53
CA GLU A 838 22.51 7.08 5.55
C GLU A 838 23.58 6.00 5.74
N LEU A 839 24.22 5.53 4.66
CA LEU A 839 25.31 4.55 4.74
C LEU A 839 26.55 5.10 5.49
N ASP A 840 26.91 6.38 5.31
CA ASP A 840 27.96 7.05 6.11
C ASP A 840 27.52 7.20 7.59
N ALA A 841 26.22 7.40 7.87
CA ALA A 841 25.67 7.53 9.23
C ALA A 841 25.67 6.18 9.98
N LEU A 842 25.11 5.12 9.37
CA LEU A 842 25.20 3.73 9.83
C LEU A 842 26.63 3.31 10.14
N ALA A 843 27.56 3.64 9.23
CA ALA A 843 28.98 3.34 9.41
C ALA A 843 29.60 4.11 10.60
N SER A 844 29.14 5.33 10.90
CA SER A 844 29.60 6.08 12.08
C SER A 844 28.99 5.53 13.37
N PHE A 845 27.70 5.20 13.38
CA PHE A 845 27.00 4.59 14.52
C PHE A 845 27.69 3.29 14.97
N ARG A 846 27.99 2.40 14.01
CA ARG A 846 28.83 1.21 14.22
C ARG A 846 30.22 1.54 14.76
N ASP A 847 30.93 2.49 14.14
CA ASP A 847 32.32 2.84 14.54
C ASP A 847 32.42 3.48 15.94
N ASP A 848 31.35 4.14 16.41
CA ASP A 848 31.26 4.71 17.76
C ASP A 848 30.67 3.73 18.81
N GLY A 849 30.16 2.56 18.40
CA GLY A 849 29.90 1.41 19.27
C GLY A 849 28.50 0.79 19.22
N GLY A 850 27.61 1.24 18.33
CA GLY A 850 26.26 0.68 18.17
C GLY A 850 26.24 -0.63 17.36
N ALA A 851 25.32 -1.54 17.71
CA ALA A 851 25.10 -2.79 16.98
C ALA A 851 24.12 -2.58 15.80
N VAL A 852 24.38 -3.19 14.64
CA VAL A 852 23.40 -3.21 13.53
C VAL A 852 22.93 -4.64 13.25
N VAL A 853 21.62 -4.83 13.30
CA VAL A 853 20.97 -6.13 13.06
C VAL A 853 20.24 -6.07 11.72
N LEU A 854 20.71 -6.84 10.75
CA LEU A 854 20.09 -6.95 9.43
C LEU A 854 19.18 -8.18 9.41
N MET A 855 17.87 -7.99 9.23
CA MET A 855 16.88 -9.07 9.15
C MET A 855 16.38 -9.24 7.71
N ASN A 856 16.49 -10.45 7.19
CA ASN A 856 15.95 -10.85 5.90
C ASN A 856 14.74 -11.76 6.07
N SER A 857 14.00 -11.99 5.00
CA SER A 857 13.01 -13.08 4.86
C SER A 857 13.54 -14.13 3.87
N GLY A 858 12.93 -15.32 3.80
CA GLY A 858 13.06 -16.24 2.67
C GLY A 858 12.21 -15.83 1.45
N ALA A 859 11.33 -14.85 1.61
CA ALA A 859 10.40 -14.36 0.59
C ALA A 859 10.45 -12.83 0.32
N PRO A 860 11.60 -12.13 0.37
CA PRO A 860 11.67 -10.70 0.07
C PRO A 860 11.73 -10.45 -1.44
N LEU A 861 11.43 -9.23 -1.87
CA LEU A 861 11.83 -8.77 -3.20
C LEU A 861 13.37 -8.89 -3.37
N PRO A 862 13.88 -9.37 -4.51
CA PRO A 862 15.29 -9.35 -4.84
C PRO A 862 15.91 -7.96 -4.72
N ALA A 863 15.17 -6.90 -5.10
CA ALA A 863 15.55 -5.53 -4.87
C ALA A 863 15.79 -5.23 -3.38
N ALA A 864 14.84 -5.60 -2.52
CA ALA A 864 14.96 -5.39 -1.08
C ALA A 864 16.12 -6.17 -0.44
N ARG A 865 16.28 -7.45 -0.78
CA ARG A 865 17.43 -8.26 -0.33
C ARG A 865 18.77 -7.72 -0.85
N LYS A 866 18.82 -7.18 -2.07
CA LYS A 866 19.98 -6.53 -2.68
C LYS A 866 20.34 -5.23 -1.95
N ASN A 867 19.35 -4.44 -1.52
CA ASN A 867 19.54 -3.25 -0.70
C ASN A 867 20.06 -3.60 0.71
N LEU A 868 19.47 -4.59 1.38
CA LEU A 868 19.94 -5.10 2.68
C LEU A 868 21.40 -5.60 2.60
N ASN A 869 21.75 -6.29 1.52
CA ASN A 869 23.10 -6.74 1.24
C ASN A 869 24.08 -5.61 0.85
N ALA A 870 23.59 -4.48 0.33
CA ALA A 870 24.37 -3.26 0.12
C ALA A 870 24.65 -2.53 1.44
N VAL A 871 23.67 -2.49 2.36
CA VAL A 871 23.87 -2.03 3.75
C VAL A 871 24.95 -2.90 4.44
N ALA A 872 24.88 -4.23 4.30
CA ALA A 872 25.92 -5.13 4.80
C ALA A 872 27.32 -4.84 4.22
N GLU A 873 27.41 -4.48 2.92
CA GLU A 873 28.69 -4.10 2.30
C GLU A 873 29.24 -2.77 2.80
N ALA A 874 28.40 -1.74 2.92
CA ALA A 874 28.75 -0.44 3.47
C ALA A 874 29.17 -0.54 4.95
N LEU A 875 28.53 -1.43 5.70
CA LEU A 875 28.90 -1.75 7.07
C LEU A 875 30.24 -2.51 7.18
N GLY A 876 30.79 -3.00 6.08
CA GLY A 876 32.12 -3.61 6.00
C GLY A 876 32.18 -5.09 6.35
N THR A 877 31.04 -5.72 6.70
CA THR A 877 30.95 -7.16 6.94
C THR A 877 31.00 -7.95 5.63
N ASP A 878 31.53 -9.17 5.71
CA ASP A 878 31.49 -10.13 4.61
C ASP A 878 30.25 -11.03 4.64
N LEU A 879 29.36 -10.91 5.64
CA LEU A 879 28.08 -11.61 5.72
C LEU A 879 27.06 -11.05 4.72
N ARG A 880 26.22 -11.92 4.19
CA ARG A 880 25.11 -11.57 3.29
C ARG A 880 23.91 -12.44 3.63
N ALA A 881 22.72 -11.86 3.52
CA ALA A 881 21.47 -12.61 3.52
C ALA A 881 21.34 -13.33 2.17
N ASN A 882 20.97 -14.61 2.19
CA ASN A 882 21.04 -15.47 1.00
C ASN A 882 19.76 -15.43 0.15
N ASP A 883 19.84 -15.95 -1.07
CA ASP A 883 18.70 -16.11 -1.99
C ASP A 883 18.13 -17.53 -1.87
N ASP A 884 17.44 -17.79 -0.75
CA ASP A 884 16.92 -19.11 -0.42
C ASP A 884 15.74 -19.11 0.57
N ILE A 885 15.02 -20.22 0.57
CA ILE A 885 14.05 -20.61 1.60
C ILE A 885 14.63 -21.79 2.39
N VAL A 886 14.53 -21.69 3.72
CA VAL A 886 14.83 -22.73 4.69
C VAL A 886 13.50 -23.23 5.28
N ALA A 887 13.18 -24.51 5.07
CA ALA A 887 11.92 -25.12 5.49
C ALA A 887 12.15 -26.46 6.21
N ASP A 888 11.37 -26.81 7.24
CA ASP A 888 11.47 -28.11 7.93
C ASP A 888 10.09 -28.75 8.13
N LYS A 889 9.93 -29.98 7.61
CA LYS A 889 8.70 -30.81 7.67
C LYS A 889 8.49 -31.53 9.02
N VAL A 890 9.41 -31.37 9.96
CA VAL A 890 9.53 -32.13 11.21
C VAL A 890 9.53 -31.21 12.44
N ASN A 891 10.24 -30.08 12.37
CA ASN A 891 10.30 -29.08 13.44
C ASN A 891 9.81 -27.73 12.88
N ASN A 892 8.56 -27.39 13.17
CA ASN A 892 7.89 -26.16 12.76
C ASN A 892 6.76 -25.79 13.74
N ASP A 893 6.31 -24.54 13.72
CA ASP A 893 5.05 -24.17 14.40
C ASP A 893 3.84 -24.39 13.48
N ASN A 894 2.68 -24.66 14.11
CA ASN A 894 1.35 -24.84 13.50
C ASN A 894 1.23 -25.97 12.42
N GLY A 895 2.33 -26.53 11.93
CA GLY A 895 2.37 -27.47 10.81
C GLY A 895 2.79 -26.85 9.47
N ASP A 896 3.23 -25.59 9.45
CA ASP A 896 3.74 -24.92 8.25
C ASP A 896 5.27 -25.11 8.13
N GLU A 897 5.71 -25.81 7.08
CA GLU A 897 7.14 -26.07 6.88
C GLU A 897 7.97 -24.79 6.64
N ARG A 898 7.34 -23.66 6.28
CA ARG A 898 7.97 -22.33 6.11
C ARG A 898 8.18 -21.57 7.43
N VAL A 899 7.73 -22.12 8.55
CA VAL A 899 7.96 -21.58 9.91
C VAL A 899 8.77 -22.60 10.72
N PRO A 900 9.99 -22.99 10.27
CA PRO A 900 10.78 -23.99 10.96
C PRO A 900 11.18 -23.53 12.36
N THR A 901 11.32 -24.51 13.26
CA THR A 901 11.83 -24.29 14.62
C THR A 901 13.20 -24.93 14.77
N THR A 902 14.03 -24.37 15.66
CA THR A 902 15.39 -24.89 15.89
C THR A 902 15.84 -24.84 17.34
N SER A 903 16.52 -25.92 17.75
CA SER A 903 17.31 -26.03 18.97
C SER A 903 18.81 -26.23 18.68
N ASN A 904 19.22 -26.09 17.41
CA ASN A 904 20.56 -26.38 16.91
C ASN A 904 21.51 -25.17 17.12
N PHE A 905 21.84 -24.92 18.39
CA PHE A 905 22.66 -23.80 18.84
C PHE A 905 24.12 -24.19 19.09
N ASP A 906 25.08 -23.31 18.76
CA ASP A 906 26.46 -23.45 19.25
C ASP A 906 26.58 -22.87 20.68
N GLU A 907 26.64 -23.76 21.68
CA GLU A 907 26.85 -23.47 23.12
C GLU A 907 28.18 -22.75 23.45
N SER A 908 29.01 -22.36 22.47
CA SER A 908 30.19 -21.53 22.69
C SER A 908 29.90 -20.02 22.68
N PHE A 909 28.74 -19.61 22.14
CA PHE A 909 28.16 -18.28 22.35
C PHE A 909 27.36 -18.23 23.67
N ASP A 910 27.35 -17.08 24.35
CA ASP A 910 26.68 -16.89 25.65
C ASP A 910 25.32 -16.18 25.47
N LEU A 911 24.52 -16.64 24.48
CA LEU A 911 23.33 -15.95 23.95
C LEU A 911 21.98 -16.57 24.37
N TYR A 912 22.01 -17.67 25.14
CA TYR A 912 20.85 -18.56 25.32
C TYR A 912 20.31 -18.61 26.76
N SER A 913 20.79 -17.75 27.65
CA SER A 913 20.15 -17.55 28.97
C SER A 913 19.10 -16.45 28.90
N ALA A 914 18.16 -16.50 29.84
CA ALA A 914 17.37 -15.33 30.21
C ALA A 914 18.26 -14.08 30.42
N TYR A 915 17.74 -12.91 30.05
CA TYR A 915 18.42 -11.61 30.11
C TYR A 915 18.58 -11.14 31.57
N SER A 916 19.65 -10.39 31.95
CA SER A 916 20.04 -10.28 33.39
C SER A 916 20.84 -9.07 33.90
#